data_AF-A0A218Z3Y9-F1
#
_entry.id   AF-A0A218Z3Y9-F1
#
_cell.length_a   1.000
_cell.length_b   1.000
_cell.length_c   1.000
_cell.angle_alpha   90.00
_cell.angle_beta   90.00
_cell.angle_gamma   90.00
#
_symmetry.space_group_name_H-M   'P 1'
#
loop_
_entity.id
_entity.type
_entity.pdbx_description
1 polymer ?
#
loop_
_entity_poly.entity_id
_entity_poly.type
_entity_poly.pdbx_seq_one_letter_code
_entity_poly.pdbx_strand_id
1 'polypeptide(L)'
;MKAIMFLIGDMRAGLFHAPMMRGRDCEYLDAIYWMHDVSMLYTFIMWAVIGGILAIVLVVRFVLPRPSLPRMGELEKQARGSSISSAYYRANRAFQAAMRRCLLPGRLVKVSGSVTSLQLLVLALILGYLLIFSLVGIVYKTWITPVANTNLRNTRTGFGGFADRVGALAYALTPLTVALSTRESLLTLLTGIPYQSFNFLHRWTGRIILVQSVIHTFGWTLIEGNFYKPQPRVYVDFIRQPYIIWGCIALAFVCFLAVFSLPVVVRCTGHEFFRKAHYVVAGSPFRAVLYDRLYLGACWAHWNQLACWMIASLGIFGIDRGVRFLRTGLIHVGYLDPYKGFGFHAAQSKVQHFHDEDGGVIRLDFEHNHDSWAVGQHFFLTFPALTIWQSHPLTVASVPTAHPALARHTYIVRARRGETGRLKTLALSQTPPPISKDTITSPKTTPVILCGPYGPSLLSSPETTNILAVAGGTGITLTLPLVLAATSFPTAAAIDFVWIIRRASNTMWIADELDVLRRRAAQRHVDLRIHIYITQEAPSQSSSDAWVTSLPEVTCCTEREEIGAHSSPSSPAVSGNEKPVSKGTYQHSLILSERPSLDRIVTSFLDARVNSAYRTRVIASGPASMGHDLRRVVAASNDGGKVWKDDKRWDVELDWDDRMG
;
A
#
# COMPACT_ATOMS: atom_id res chain seq x y z
N MET A 1 4.21 -13.11 32.66
CA MET A 1 5.36 -13.07 33.59
C MET A 1 5.73 -14.45 34.13
N LYS A 2 4.82 -15.22 34.76
CA LYS A 2 5.12 -16.60 35.22
C LYS A 2 5.54 -17.59 34.10
N ALA A 3 4.91 -17.53 32.93
CA ALA A 3 5.33 -18.35 31.77
C ALA A 3 6.69 -17.93 31.18
N ILE A 4 7.06 -16.64 31.29
CA ILE A 4 8.36 -16.11 30.87
C ILE A 4 9.44 -16.56 31.86
N MET A 5 9.16 -16.49 33.17
CA MET A 5 10.04 -17.03 34.20
C MET A 5 10.16 -18.56 34.15
N PHE A 6 9.12 -19.27 33.68
CA PHE A 6 9.17 -20.72 33.48
C PHE A 6 10.07 -21.10 32.30
N LEU A 7 9.98 -20.38 31.16
CA LEU A 7 10.91 -20.54 30.02
C LEU A 7 12.36 -20.16 30.37
N ILE A 8 12.56 -19.14 31.22
CA ILE A 8 13.88 -18.77 31.74
C ILE A 8 14.39 -19.81 32.77
N GLY A 9 13.48 -20.40 33.55
CA GLY A 9 13.78 -21.45 34.53
C GLY A 9 14.22 -22.77 33.89
N ASP A 10 13.61 -23.16 32.78
CA ASP A 10 13.98 -24.38 32.04
C ASP A 10 15.35 -24.22 31.33
N MET A 11 15.73 -23.00 30.96
CA MET A 11 17.07 -22.71 30.44
C MET A 11 18.17 -22.84 31.51
N ARG A 12 17.85 -22.73 32.80
CA ARG A 12 18.80 -23.01 33.89
C ARG A 12 19.07 -24.50 34.09
N ALA A 13 18.13 -25.39 33.73
CA ALA A 13 18.22 -26.81 34.09
C ALA A 13 19.16 -27.63 33.19
N GLY A 14 19.47 -27.17 31.97
CA GLY A 14 20.30 -27.91 31.00
C GLY A 14 21.83 -27.79 31.16
N LEU A 15 22.32 -27.04 32.16
CA LEU A 15 23.73 -26.65 32.28
C LEU A 15 24.41 -27.06 33.61
N PHE A 16 23.73 -27.81 34.48
CA PHE A 16 24.27 -28.19 35.79
C PHE A 16 25.16 -29.45 35.72
N HIS A 17 26.44 -29.25 35.39
CA HIS A 17 27.57 -29.87 36.10
C HIS A 17 28.88 -29.19 35.68
N ALA A 18 29.24 -28.10 36.37
CA ALA A 18 30.58 -27.54 36.31
C ALA A 18 31.08 -27.27 37.75
N PRO A 19 32.28 -27.76 38.11
CA PRO A 19 32.81 -27.60 39.46
C PRO A 19 33.14 -26.13 39.74
N MET A 20 33.05 -25.76 41.01
CA MET A 20 33.20 -24.42 41.57
C MET A 20 34.57 -23.78 41.21
N MET A 21 34.62 -22.93 40.18
CA MET A 21 35.77 -22.12 39.79
C MET A 21 35.75 -20.76 40.53
N ARG A 22 36.86 -20.36 41.17
CA ARG A 22 36.91 -19.23 42.12
C ARG A 22 37.59 -17.98 41.50
N GLY A 23 36.90 -16.83 41.52
CA GLY A 23 37.40 -15.47 41.18
C GLY A 23 37.45 -15.13 39.68
N ARG A 24 37.16 -13.87 39.29
CA ARG A 24 37.16 -13.25 37.92
C ARG A 24 36.43 -13.97 36.76
N ASP A 25 36.60 -15.28 36.58
CA ASP A 25 35.87 -16.09 35.60
C ASP A 25 34.38 -16.17 35.94
N CYS A 26 34.05 -16.27 37.24
CA CYS A 26 32.68 -16.23 37.74
C CYS A 26 32.00 -14.89 37.40
N GLU A 27 32.70 -13.76 37.60
CA GLU A 27 32.16 -12.43 37.33
C GLU A 27 31.86 -12.22 35.84
N TYR A 28 32.72 -12.72 34.96
CA TYR A 28 32.46 -12.70 33.52
C TYR A 28 31.25 -13.54 33.14
N LEU A 29 31.16 -14.78 33.66
CA LEU A 29 30.04 -15.67 33.37
C LEU A 29 28.72 -15.05 33.86
N ASP A 30 28.70 -14.52 35.07
CA ASP A 30 27.53 -13.82 35.63
C ASP A 30 27.11 -12.64 34.75
N ALA A 31 28.07 -11.83 34.28
CA ALA A 31 27.80 -10.71 33.39
C ALA A 31 27.22 -11.17 32.03
N ILE A 32 27.75 -12.25 31.45
CA ILE A 32 27.28 -12.79 30.16
C ILE A 32 25.87 -13.37 30.29
N TYR A 33 25.62 -14.18 31.31
CA TYR A 33 24.29 -14.75 31.55
C TYR A 33 23.26 -13.66 31.81
N TRP A 34 23.62 -12.63 32.60
CA TRP A 34 22.78 -11.46 32.78
C TRP A 34 22.48 -10.75 31.46
N MET A 35 23.50 -10.46 30.65
CA MET A 35 23.31 -9.83 29.35
C MET A 35 22.44 -10.69 28.42
N HIS A 36 22.55 -12.01 28.47
CA HIS A 36 21.70 -12.93 27.70
C HIS A 36 20.23 -12.90 28.16
N ASP A 37 19.98 -12.95 29.48
CA ASP A 37 18.62 -12.85 30.03
C ASP A 37 17.96 -11.52 29.66
N VAL A 38 18.72 -10.44 29.75
CA VAL A 38 18.26 -9.12 29.33
C VAL A 38 18.01 -9.11 27.80
N SER A 39 18.79 -9.83 26.99
CA SER A 39 18.59 -9.98 25.52
C SER A 39 17.24 -10.58 25.22
N MET A 40 16.94 -11.70 25.87
CA MET A 40 15.64 -12.35 25.76
C MET A 40 14.52 -11.41 26.19
N LEU A 41 14.65 -10.74 27.34
CA LEU A 41 13.66 -9.79 27.82
C LEU A 41 13.35 -8.68 26.80
N TYR A 42 14.37 -8.08 26.18
CA TYR A 42 14.18 -6.98 25.22
C TYR A 42 13.43 -7.42 23.96
N THR A 43 13.63 -8.67 23.50
CA THR A 43 12.84 -9.20 22.37
C THR A 43 11.34 -9.25 22.69
N PHE A 44 10.97 -9.63 23.91
CA PHE A 44 9.57 -9.64 24.35
C PHE A 44 9.03 -8.24 24.62
N ILE A 45 9.83 -7.35 25.20
CA ILE A 45 9.44 -5.94 25.40
C ILE A 45 9.11 -5.28 24.06
N MET A 46 9.91 -5.53 23.02
CA MET A 46 9.66 -4.99 21.68
C MET A 46 8.25 -5.37 21.18
N TRP A 47 7.87 -6.65 21.32
CA TRP A 47 6.54 -7.11 20.92
C TRP A 47 5.43 -6.63 21.85
N ALA A 48 5.69 -6.46 23.14
CA ALA A 48 4.75 -5.83 24.06
C ALA A 48 4.48 -4.37 23.69
N VAL A 49 5.51 -3.61 23.29
CA VAL A 49 5.38 -2.23 22.81
C VAL A 49 4.57 -2.19 21.51
N ILE A 50 4.89 -3.04 20.53
CA ILE A 50 4.14 -3.13 19.26
C ILE A 50 2.67 -3.49 19.55
N GLY A 51 2.41 -4.50 20.38
CA GLY A 51 1.07 -4.92 20.78
C GLY A 51 0.31 -3.80 21.50
N GLY A 52 0.96 -3.07 22.40
CA GLY A 52 0.39 -1.93 23.11
C GLY A 52 -0.01 -0.79 22.17
N ILE A 53 0.84 -0.44 21.19
CA ILE A 53 0.52 0.57 20.17
C ILE A 53 -0.69 0.13 19.36
N LEU A 54 -0.73 -1.13 18.91
CA LEU A 54 -1.86 -1.67 18.16
C LEU A 54 -3.16 -1.68 18.99
N ALA A 55 -3.08 -2.01 20.27
CA ALA A 55 -4.23 -1.97 21.18
C ALA A 55 -4.76 -0.54 21.36
N ILE A 56 -3.88 0.46 21.51
CA ILE A 56 -4.28 1.88 21.57
C ILE A 56 -4.99 2.28 20.28
N VAL A 57 -4.44 1.95 19.11
CA VAL A 57 -5.07 2.24 17.82
C VAL A 57 -6.45 1.59 17.71
N LEU A 58 -6.59 0.35 18.19
CA LEU A 58 -7.85 -0.37 18.20
C LEU A 58 -8.89 0.32 19.10
N VAL A 59 -8.51 0.67 20.32
CA VAL A 59 -9.37 1.38 21.28
C VAL A 59 -9.80 2.72 20.70
N VAL A 60 -8.87 3.51 20.16
CA VAL A 60 -9.18 4.80 19.51
C VAL A 60 -10.20 4.61 18.38
N ARG A 61 -10.06 3.56 17.56
CA ARG A 61 -10.98 3.31 16.44
C ARG A 61 -12.38 2.84 16.86
N PHE A 62 -12.51 2.17 18.01
CA PHE A 62 -13.80 1.71 18.53
C PHE A 62 -14.49 2.73 19.44
N VAL A 63 -13.72 3.48 20.22
CA VAL A 63 -14.23 4.48 21.19
C VAL A 63 -14.55 5.80 20.50
N LEU A 64 -13.80 6.19 19.46
CA LEU A 64 -14.16 7.36 18.68
C LEU A 64 -15.45 7.09 17.89
N PRO A 65 -16.49 7.93 18.04
CA PRO A 65 -17.74 7.75 17.32
C PRO A 65 -17.47 7.66 15.81
N ARG A 66 -17.91 6.57 15.18
CA ARG A 66 -18.09 6.59 13.72
C ARG A 66 -19.16 7.64 13.45
N PRO A 67 -18.94 8.62 12.55
CA PRO A 67 -20.01 9.54 12.19
C PRO A 67 -21.20 8.69 11.72
N SER A 68 -22.30 8.76 12.46
CA SER A 68 -23.56 8.14 12.09
C SER A 68 -24.01 8.74 10.75
N LEU A 69 -24.65 7.94 9.91
CA LEU A 69 -25.32 8.45 8.71
C LEU A 69 -26.21 9.65 9.12
N PRO A 70 -25.97 10.86 8.60
CA PRO A 70 -26.85 11.98 8.88
C PRO A 70 -28.25 11.64 8.39
N ARG A 71 -29.26 11.89 9.23
CA ARG A 71 -30.66 11.71 8.81
C ARG A 71 -30.92 12.62 7.62
N MET A 72 -31.87 12.25 6.74
CA MET A 72 -32.17 12.99 5.51
C MET A 72 -32.46 14.49 5.77
N GLY A 73 -33.05 14.83 6.93
CA GLY A 73 -33.25 16.23 7.37
C GLY A 73 -32.01 16.96 7.92
N GLU A 74 -30.93 16.26 8.29
CA GLU A 74 -29.64 16.85 8.66
C GLU A 74 -28.79 17.18 7.43
N LEU A 75 -28.88 16.38 6.36
CA LEU A 75 -28.27 16.71 5.06
C LEU A 75 -28.87 18.01 4.50
N GLU A 76 -30.17 18.22 4.68
CA GLU A 76 -30.86 19.44 4.28
C GLU A 76 -30.47 20.65 5.16
N LYS A 77 -30.27 20.46 6.48
CA LYS A 77 -29.72 21.50 7.38
C LYS A 77 -28.24 21.80 7.13
N GLN A 78 -27.42 20.80 6.77
CA GLN A 78 -26.03 20.98 6.34
C GLN A 78 -25.95 21.70 5.00
N ALA A 79 -26.84 21.38 4.05
CA ALA A 79 -26.96 22.11 2.79
C ALA A 79 -27.39 23.57 2.98
N ARG A 80 -28.14 23.87 4.04
CA ARG A 80 -28.49 25.24 4.47
C ARG A 80 -27.43 25.92 5.36
N GLY A 81 -26.24 25.31 5.52
CA GLY A 81 -25.10 25.93 6.22
C GLY A 81 -25.29 26.19 7.73
N SER A 82 -26.32 25.62 8.37
CA SER A 82 -26.72 26.01 9.73
C SER A 82 -26.26 25.06 10.86
N SER A 83 -25.45 24.05 10.55
CA SER A 83 -24.93 23.11 11.56
C SER A 83 -23.53 23.54 12.03
N ILE A 84 -23.46 24.13 13.23
CA ILE A 84 -22.18 24.39 13.91
C ILE A 84 -21.57 23.03 14.26
N SER A 85 -20.40 22.75 13.67
CA SER A 85 -19.69 21.51 13.98
C SER A 85 -19.19 21.54 15.43
N SER A 86 -19.27 20.40 16.12
CA SER A 86 -18.81 20.27 17.52
C SER A 86 -17.34 20.70 17.64
N ALA A 87 -17.01 21.39 18.73
CA ALA A 87 -15.63 21.81 19.01
C ALA A 87 -14.64 20.63 18.97
N TYR A 88 -15.06 19.44 19.42
CA TYR A 88 -14.25 18.23 19.33
C TYR A 88 -13.98 17.80 17.88
N TYR A 89 -15.00 17.82 17.02
CA TYR A 89 -14.86 17.51 15.60
C TYR A 89 -13.89 18.49 14.94
N ARG A 90 -14.05 19.80 15.19
CA ARG A 90 -13.16 20.85 14.68
C ARG A 90 -11.72 20.67 15.14
N ALA A 91 -11.50 20.32 16.41
CA ALA A 91 -10.15 20.06 16.95
C ALA A 91 -9.50 18.89 16.21
N ASN A 92 -10.22 17.78 16.10
CA ASN A 92 -9.70 16.59 15.45
C ASN A 92 -9.41 16.85 13.97
N ARG A 93 -10.30 17.51 13.23
CA ARG A 93 -10.08 17.85 11.80
C ARG A 93 -8.94 18.86 11.63
N ALA A 94 -8.83 19.86 12.50
CA ALA A 94 -7.73 20.82 12.49
C ALA A 94 -6.38 20.13 12.73
N PHE A 95 -6.33 19.20 13.68
CA PHE A 95 -5.16 18.37 13.93
C PHE A 95 -4.78 17.52 12.71
N GLN A 96 -5.77 16.85 12.09
CA GLN A 96 -5.55 16.05 10.88
C GLN A 96 -5.06 16.92 9.70
N ALA A 97 -5.58 18.13 9.52
CA ALA A 97 -5.12 19.07 8.51
C ALA A 97 -3.68 19.52 8.76
N ALA A 98 -3.33 19.84 10.01
CA ALA A 98 -1.96 20.17 10.40
C ALA A 98 -1.00 18.99 10.19
N MET A 99 -1.43 17.76 10.54
CA MET A 99 -0.66 16.55 10.27
C MET A 99 -0.43 16.33 8.78
N ARG A 100 -1.46 16.50 7.93
CA ARG A 100 -1.31 16.38 6.46
C ARG A 100 -0.32 17.41 5.92
N ARG A 101 -0.39 18.67 6.38
CA ARG A 101 0.58 19.71 5.98
C ARG A 101 2.03 19.30 6.27
N CYS A 102 2.29 18.66 7.40
CA CYS A 102 3.65 18.29 7.82
C CYS A 102 4.12 16.92 7.32
N LEU A 103 3.23 15.92 7.26
CA LEU A 103 3.57 14.51 7.11
C LEU A 103 3.29 13.94 5.71
N LEU A 104 2.40 14.57 4.93
CA LEU A 104 2.06 14.15 3.57
C LEU A 104 3.18 14.40 2.55
N PRO A 105 3.96 15.50 2.61
CA PRO A 105 5.03 15.74 1.65
C PRO A 105 6.05 14.59 1.61
N GLY A 106 6.43 14.20 0.41
CA GLY A 106 7.49 13.22 0.22
C GLY A 106 8.87 13.86 0.42
N ARG A 107 9.69 13.26 1.29
CA ARG A 107 11.08 13.69 1.55
C ARG A 107 12.05 12.59 1.10
N LEU A 108 13.28 12.96 0.73
CA LEU A 108 14.36 12.02 0.36
C LEU A 108 14.04 11.09 -0.83
N VAL A 109 13.38 11.63 -1.86
CA VAL A 109 12.92 10.86 -3.05
C VAL A 109 14.05 10.07 -3.72
N LYS A 110 15.26 10.62 -3.79
CA LYS A 110 16.43 9.97 -4.43
C LYS A 110 16.89 8.69 -3.72
N VAL A 111 16.67 8.56 -2.41
CA VAL A 111 17.16 7.43 -1.60
C VAL A 111 16.03 6.46 -1.25
N SER A 112 14.81 6.97 -1.06
CA SER A 112 13.71 6.21 -0.45
C SER A 112 12.48 5.99 -1.36
N GLY A 113 12.50 6.51 -2.59
CA GLY A 113 11.33 6.49 -3.48
C GLY A 113 10.25 7.49 -3.05
N SER A 114 9.05 7.35 -3.61
CA SER A 114 7.89 8.22 -3.33
C SER A 114 7.25 7.93 -1.95
N VAL A 115 8.02 8.02 -0.88
CA VAL A 115 7.55 7.76 0.50
C VAL A 115 7.09 9.02 1.21
N THR A 116 6.15 8.86 2.14
CA THR A 116 5.66 9.97 2.97
C THR A 116 6.61 10.24 4.13
N SER A 117 6.56 11.46 4.69
CA SER A 117 7.37 11.82 5.87
C SER A 117 6.98 10.99 7.10
N LEU A 118 5.72 10.55 7.21
CA LEU A 118 5.27 9.63 8.25
C LEU A 118 6.00 8.28 8.21
N GLN A 119 6.18 7.70 7.02
CA GLN A 119 6.89 6.43 6.87
C GLN A 119 8.35 6.54 7.32
N LEU A 120 9.01 7.67 7.00
CA LEU A 120 10.37 7.94 7.44
C LEU A 120 10.46 8.15 8.95
N LEU A 121 9.49 8.83 9.55
CA LEU A 121 9.42 9.01 11.00
C LEU A 121 9.30 7.67 11.72
N VAL A 122 8.39 6.79 11.26
CA VAL A 122 8.22 5.44 11.85
C VAL A 122 9.51 4.63 11.72
N LEU A 123 10.17 4.68 10.57
CA LEU A 123 11.47 4.02 10.38
C LEU A 123 12.54 4.57 11.34
N ALA A 124 12.62 5.90 11.51
CA ALA A 124 13.57 6.53 12.42
C ALA A 124 13.32 6.13 13.88
N LEU A 125 12.06 6.02 14.29
CA LEU A 125 11.69 5.53 15.63
C LEU A 125 12.09 4.06 15.84
N ILE A 126 11.87 3.20 14.85
CA ILE A 126 12.31 1.80 14.90
C ILE A 126 13.84 1.71 15.02
N LEU A 127 14.58 2.47 14.21
CA LEU A 127 16.04 2.50 14.27
C LEU A 127 16.56 3.03 15.62
N GLY A 128 15.97 4.12 16.12
CA GLY A 128 16.31 4.67 17.44
C GLY A 128 16.05 3.69 18.57
N TYR A 129 14.88 3.02 18.56
CA TYR A 129 14.56 1.96 19.51
C TYR A 129 15.60 0.84 19.45
N LEU A 130 15.86 0.28 18.27
CA LEU A 130 16.80 -0.83 18.14
C LEU A 130 18.22 -0.45 18.56
N LEU A 131 18.67 0.76 18.24
CA LEU A 131 19.99 1.25 18.65
C LEU A 131 20.10 1.34 20.18
N ILE A 132 19.12 1.96 20.85
CA ILE A 132 19.10 2.10 22.30
C ILE A 132 19.12 0.71 22.96
N PHE A 133 18.20 -0.18 22.59
CA PHE A 133 18.10 -1.52 23.18
C PHE A 133 19.22 -2.47 22.73
N SER A 134 20.02 -2.11 21.73
CA SER A 134 21.26 -2.85 21.40
C SER A 134 22.41 -2.50 22.36
N LEU A 135 22.40 -1.32 22.98
CA LEU A 135 23.50 -0.80 23.82
C LEU A 135 23.18 -0.82 25.32
N VAL A 136 21.92 -0.56 25.69
CA VAL A 136 21.50 -0.56 27.10
C VAL A 136 21.57 -1.97 27.67
N GLY A 137 22.08 -2.08 28.90
CA GLY A 137 22.21 -3.36 29.60
C GLY A 137 23.43 -4.19 29.22
N ILE A 138 24.36 -3.64 28.43
CA ILE A 138 25.66 -4.26 28.13
C ILE A 138 26.69 -3.90 29.21
N VAL A 139 27.46 -4.90 29.66
CA VAL A 139 28.54 -4.72 30.63
C VAL A 139 29.84 -4.42 29.88
N TYR A 140 30.23 -3.15 29.81
CA TYR A 140 31.44 -2.68 29.09
C TYR A 140 32.75 -2.88 29.86
N LYS A 141 32.91 -4.03 30.51
CA LYS A 141 34.13 -4.41 31.22
C LYS A 141 34.97 -5.37 30.37
N THR A 142 36.28 -5.34 30.56
CA THR A 142 37.24 -6.27 29.97
C THR A 142 37.82 -7.16 31.07
N TRP A 143 37.79 -8.46 30.85
CA TRP A 143 38.39 -9.47 31.72
C TRP A 143 39.51 -10.19 30.97
N ILE A 144 40.67 -10.30 31.59
CA ILE A 144 41.80 -11.07 31.04
C ILE A 144 41.90 -12.35 31.86
N THR A 145 41.72 -13.50 31.21
CA THR A 145 41.64 -14.79 31.90
C THR A 145 42.70 -15.75 31.36
N PRO A 146 43.42 -16.49 32.22
CA PRO A 146 44.45 -17.43 31.77
C PRO A 146 43.81 -18.64 31.08
N VAL A 147 44.46 -19.17 30.06
CA VAL A 147 44.04 -20.42 29.40
C VAL A 147 44.68 -21.60 30.14
N ALA A 148 43.85 -22.55 30.58
CA ALA A 148 44.31 -23.72 31.35
C ALA A 148 45.48 -24.43 30.64
N ASN A 149 46.50 -24.79 31.43
CA ASN A 149 47.70 -25.51 30.98
C ASN A 149 48.52 -24.83 29.87
N THR A 150 48.42 -23.50 29.73
CA THR A 150 49.24 -22.73 28.76
C THR A 150 49.63 -21.35 29.33
N ASN A 151 50.60 -20.68 28.69
CA ASN A 151 50.97 -19.29 28.99
C ASN A 151 50.09 -18.26 28.24
N LEU A 152 49.02 -18.71 27.58
CA LEU A 152 48.15 -17.85 26.77
C LEU A 152 47.03 -17.24 27.64
N ARG A 153 46.50 -16.10 27.19
CA ARG A 153 45.43 -15.38 27.87
C ARG A 153 44.29 -15.08 26.90
N ASN A 154 43.07 -15.25 27.38
CA ASN A 154 41.85 -14.83 26.70
C ASN A 154 41.54 -13.37 27.03
N THR A 155 41.06 -12.63 26.04
CA THR A 155 40.45 -11.32 26.23
C THR A 155 38.94 -11.49 26.21
N ARG A 156 38.26 -11.23 27.32
CA ARG A 156 36.81 -11.34 27.45
C ARG A 156 36.23 -9.95 27.60
N THR A 157 35.19 -9.62 26.84
CA THR A 157 34.58 -8.28 26.85
C THR A 157 33.06 -8.37 26.78
N GLY A 158 32.38 -7.27 27.12
CA GLY A 158 30.93 -7.13 26.89
C GLY A 158 30.49 -7.22 25.43
N PHE A 159 31.43 -7.25 24.48
CA PHE A 159 31.15 -7.32 23.06
C PHE A 159 30.40 -8.62 22.67
N GLY A 160 30.61 -9.73 23.40
CA GLY A 160 29.84 -10.96 23.20
C GLY A 160 28.35 -10.76 23.50
N GLY A 161 28.03 -10.15 24.65
CA GLY A 161 26.65 -9.80 24.99
C GLY A 161 26.02 -8.84 23.99
N PHE A 162 26.79 -7.90 23.45
CA PHE A 162 26.33 -7.01 22.37
C PHE A 162 26.08 -7.78 21.06
N ALA A 163 26.98 -8.69 20.65
CA ALA A 163 26.81 -9.51 19.47
C ALA A 163 25.56 -10.39 19.57
N ASP A 164 25.32 -11.02 20.72
CA ASP A 164 24.09 -11.78 20.98
C ASP A 164 22.85 -10.89 20.96
N ARG A 165 22.94 -9.68 21.53
CA ARG A 165 21.83 -8.72 21.55
C ARG A 165 21.31 -8.39 20.16
N VAL A 166 22.21 -8.02 19.25
CA VAL A 166 21.83 -7.65 17.89
C VAL A 166 21.29 -8.84 17.12
N GLY A 167 21.82 -10.05 17.35
CA GLY A 167 21.28 -11.30 16.79
C GLY A 167 19.87 -11.61 17.31
N ALA A 168 19.64 -11.50 18.62
CA ALA A 168 18.33 -11.74 19.23
C ALA A 168 17.26 -10.75 18.73
N LEU A 169 17.62 -9.46 18.60
CA LEU A 169 16.74 -8.45 18.01
C LEU A 169 16.42 -8.74 16.53
N ALA A 170 17.38 -9.22 15.74
CA ALA A 170 17.15 -9.62 14.36
C ALA A 170 16.15 -10.80 14.25
N TYR A 171 16.25 -11.79 15.13
CA TYR A 171 15.26 -12.87 15.24
C TYR A 171 13.87 -12.32 15.56
N ALA A 172 13.78 -11.44 16.56
CA ALA A 172 12.51 -10.87 16.99
C ALA A 172 11.86 -9.96 15.93
N LEU A 173 12.64 -9.31 15.06
CA LEU A 173 12.16 -8.50 13.93
C LEU A 173 11.63 -9.34 12.76
N THR A 174 12.00 -10.61 12.68
CA THR A 174 11.62 -11.48 11.55
C THR A 174 10.09 -11.62 11.42
N PRO A 175 9.32 -11.97 12.48
CA PRO A 175 7.86 -12.04 12.37
C PRO A 175 7.20 -10.72 12.01
N LEU A 176 7.75 -9.58 12.49
CA LEU A 176 7.26 -8.25 12.11
C LEU A 176 7.49 -7.99 10.61
N THR A 177 8.67 -8.33 10.11
CA THR A 177 9.02 -8.19 8.69
C THR A 177 8.10 -9.03 7.80
N VAL A 178 7.74 -10.25 8.22
CA VAL A 178 6.74 -11.07 7.52
C VAL A 178 5.36 -10.42 7.57
N ALA A 179 4.89 -9.97 8.75
CA ALA A 179 3.59 -9.33 8.93
C ALA A 179 3.40 -8.06 8.08
N LEU A 180 4.47 -7.29 7.87
CA LEU A 180 4.46 -6.08 7.05
C LEU A 180 4.33 -6.36 5.54
N SER A 181 4.47 -7.62 5.11
CA SER A 181 4.39 -8.03 3.70
C SER A 181 3.11 -8.79 3.32
N THR A 182 2.29 -9.18 4.30
CA THR A 182 1.08 -9.97 4.05
C THR A 182 -0.01 -9.13 3.37
N ARG A 183 -0.83 -9.77 2.53
CA ARG A 183 -1.96 -9.08 1.85
C ARG A 183 -3.21 -9.13 2.71
N GLU A 184 -3.47 -10.27 3.34
CA GLU A 184 -4.46 -10.43 4.41
C GLU A 184 -3.84 -9.92 5.72
N SER A 185 -3.52 -8.63 5.73
CA SER A 185 -2.75 -8.03 6.81
C SER A 185 -3.65 -7.74 8.01
N LEU A 186 -3.36 -8.41 9.14
CA LEU A 186 -3.93 -8.05 10.44
C LEU A 186 -3.65 -6.58 10.78
N LEU A 187 -2.51 -6.05 10.35
CA LEU A 187 -2.17 -4.64 10.54
C LEU A 187 -3.14 -3.74 9.76
N THR A 188 -3.54 -4.10 8.54
CA THR A 188 -4.58 -3.36 7.80
C THR A 188 -5.92 -3.44 8.51
N LEU A 189 -6.29 -4.60 9.04
CA LEU A 189 -7.53 -4.77 9.80
C LEU A 189 -7.55 -3.86 11.05
N LEU A 190 -6.45 -3.81 11.80
CA LEU A 190 -6.33 -3.02 13.03
C LEU A 190 -6.22 -1.52 12.73
N THR A 191 -5.28 -1.13 11.88
CA THR A 191 -4.93 0.28 11.63
C THR A 191 -5.79 0.97 10.59
N GLY A 192 -6.45 0.23 9.70
CA GLY A 192 -7.14 0.78 8.53
C GLY A 192 -6.21 1.24 7.40
N ILE A 193 -4.89 1.14 7.57
CA ILE A 193 -3.89 1.54 6.57
C ILE A 193 -3.75 0.41 5.52
N PRO A 194 -3.81 0.73 4.21
CA PRO A 194 -3.63 -0.28 3.16
C PRO A 194 -2.28 -1.00 3.26
N TYR A 195 -2.27 -2.32 3.09
CA TYR A 195 -1.07 -3.17 3.21
C TYR A 195 0.12 -2.69 2.36
N GLN A 196 -0.15 -2.06 1.21
CA GLN A 196 0.87 -1.50 0.32
C GLN A 196 1.76 -0.48 1.01
N SER A 197 1.20 0.29 1.94
CA SER A 197 1.92 1.30 2.72
C SER A 197 2.96 0.65 3.65
N PHE A 198 2.76 -0.61 4.06
CA PHE A 198 3.66 -1.36 4.93
C PHE A 198 4.83 -2.01 4.19
N ASN A 199 4.73 -2.20 2.86
CA ASN A 199 5.82 -2.76 2.05
C ASN A 199 7.11 -1.93 2.15
N PHE A 200 6.97 -0.61 2.36
CA PHE A 200 8.12 0.24 2.66
C PHE A 200 8.87 -0.25 3.90
N LEU A 201 8.15 -0.47 5.00
CA LEU A 201 8.74 -0.93 6.26
C LEU A 201 9.27 -2.36 6.12
N HIS A 202 8.57 -3.27 5.43
CA HIS A 202 9.09 -4.62 5.14
C HIS A 202 10.48 -4.59 4.50
N ARG A 203 10.69 -3.74 3.49
CA ARG A 203 12.01 -3.59 2.83
C ARG A 203 13.08 -3.09 3.78
N TRP A 204 12.75 -2.13 4.66
CA TRP A 204 13.72 -1.57 5.60
C TRP A 204 14.00 -2.48 6.78
N THR A 205 12.99 -3.12 7.37
CA THR A 205 13.20 -4.10 8.45
C THR A 205 14.00 -5.29 7.96
N GLY A 206 13.81 -5.75 6.71
CA GLY A 206 14.67 -6.76 6.10
C GLY A 206 16.14 -6.33 5.98
N ARG A 207 16.42 -5.07 5.64
CA ARG A 207 17.79 -4.52 5.62
C ARG A 207 18.38 -4.39 7.02
N ILE A 208 17.57 -4.01 8.00
CA ILE A 208 17.99 -3.93 9.41
C ILE A 208 18.39 -5.33 9.91
N ILE A 209 17.58 -6.36 9.62
CA ILE A 209 17.90 -7.76 9.94
C ILE A 209 19.24 -8.15 9.31
N LEU A 210 19.47 -7.86 8.02
CA LEU A 210 20.75 -8.14 7.38
C LEU A 210 21.93 -7.47 8.12
N VAL A 211 21.83 -6.17 8.42
CA VAL A 211 22.90 -5.43 9.10
C VAL A 211 23.16 -5.99 10.49
N GLN A 212 22.12 -6.27 11.27
CA GLN A 212 22.26 -6.86 12.59
C GLN A 212 22.85 -8.27 12.53
N SER A 213 22.45 -9.10 11.56
CA SER A 213 23.02 -10.43 11.35
C SER A 213 24.50 -10.37 10.96
N VAL A 214 24.90 -9.43 10.09
CA VAL A 214 26.32 -9.22 9.74
C VAL A 214 27.13 -8.79 10.96
N ILE A 215 26.63 -7.85 11.77
CA ILE A 215 27.30 -7.39 13.00
C ILE A 215 27.40 -8.55 14.02
N HIS A 216 26.34 -9.33 14.19
CA HIS A 216 26.32 -10.52 15.05
C HIS A 216 27.40 -11.52 14.63
N THR A 217 27.43 -11.91 13.36
CA THR A 217 28.40 -12.87 12.82
C THR A 217 29.83 -12.33 12.91
N PHE A 218 30.05 -11.07 12.56
CA PHE A 218 31.36 -10.43 12.68
C PHE A 218 31.82 -10.41 14.15
N GLY A 219 30.91 -10.10 15.07
CA GLY A 219 31.18 -10.06 16.50
C GLY A 219 31.71 -11.41 17.02
N TRP A 220 30.97 -12.48 16.75
CA TRP A 220 31.38 -13.84 17.15
C TRP A 220 32.63 -14.34 16.43
N THR A 221 32.81 -13.97 15.16
CA THR A 221 34.04 -14.29 14.41
C THR A 221 35.26 -13.62 15.05
N LEU A 222 35.15 -12.36 15.49
CA LEU A 222 36.24 -11.65 16.16
C LEU A 222 36.54 -12.23 17.56
N ILE A 223 35.49 -12.58 18.31
CA ILE A 223 35.63 -13.15 19.66
C ILE A 223 36.34 -14.51 19.58
N GLU A 224 35.81 -15.42 18.78
CA GLU A 224 36.31 -16.80 18.68
C GLU A 224 37.55 -16.94 17.80
N GLY A 225 37.77 -16.01 16.86
CA GLY A 225 38.92 -16.01 15.95
C GLY A 225 40.13 -15.22 16.46
N ASN A 226 39.92 -14.25 17.35
CA ASN A 226 41.00 -13.39 17.84
C ASN A 226 41.06 -13.31 19.37
N PHE A 227 39.96 -13.02 20.05
CA PHE A 227 39.99 -12.72 21.47
C PHE A 227 40.25 -13.96 22.34
N TYR A 228 39.79 -15.14 21.90
CA TYR A 228 40.04 -16.42 22.56
C TYR A 228 41.24 -17.14 21.97
N LYS A 229 41.97 -17.87 22.82
CA LYS A 229 43.22 -18.59 22.52
C LYS A 229 43.14 -20.02 23.07
N PRO A 230 43.89 -21.00 22.51
CA PRO A 230 44.84 -20.88 21.39
C PRO A 230 44.19 -20.87 20.00
N GLN A 231 44.76 -20.08 19.09
CA GLN A 231 44.42 -20.11 17.66
C GLN A 231 45.39 -21.04 16.89
N PRO A 232 44.95 -21.73 15.83
CA PRO A 232 43.61 -21.70 15.22
C PRO A 232 42.61 -22.67 15.87
N ARG A 233 43.04 -23.44 16.88
CA ARG A 233 42.25 -24.54 17.45
C ARG A 233 40.86 -24.08 17.93
N VAL A 234 40.79 -23.01 18.71
CA VAL A 234 39.51 -22.48 19.23
C VAL A 234 38.54 -22.14 18.09
N TYR A 235 39.00 -21.42 17.07
CA TYR A 235 38.16 -21.06 15.94
C TYR A 235 37.70 -22.26 15.10
N VAL A 236 38.59 -23.24 14.89
CA VAL A 236 38.27 -24.48 14.18
C VAL A 236 37.21 -25.29 14.94
N ASP A 237 37.34 -25.39 16.26
CA ASP A 237 36.38 -26.08 17.12
C ASP A 237 35.03 -25.33 17.15
N PHE A 238 35.05 -24.00 17.10
CA PHE A 238 33.86 -23.15 17.00
C PHE A 238 33.10 -23.33 15.67
N ILE A 239 33.78 -23.17 14.53
CA ILE A 239 33.13 -23.17 13.20
C ILE A 239 32.57 -24.56 12.82
N ARG A 240 33.09 -25.64 13.44
CA ARG A 240 32.60 -27.01 13.25
C ARG A 240 31.30 -27.30 14.00
N GLN A 241 30.87 -26.43 14.92
CA GLN A 241 29.65 -26.64 15.68
C GLN A 241 28.43 -26.56 14.73
N PRO A 242 27.52 -27.55 14.76
CA PRO A 242 26.39 -27.60 13.82
C PRO A 242 25.56 -26.32 13.78
N TYR A 243 25.29 -25.71 14.94
CA TYR A 243 24.49 -24.49 15.00
C TYR A 243 25.22 -23.28 14.38
N ILE A 244 26.55 -23.23 14.42
CA ILE A 244 27.34 -22.18 13.76
C ILE A 244 27.34 -22.35 12.24
N ILE A 245 27.40 -23.59 11.75
CA ILE A 245 27.23 -23.90 10.33
C ILE A 245 25.86 -23.40 9.85
N TRP A 246 24.79 -23.68 10.60
CA TRP A 246 23.46 -23.16 10.30
C TRP A 246 23.38 -21.63 10.38
N GLY A 247 24.12 -20.99 11.29
CA GLY A 247 24.23 -19.53 11.35
C GLY A 247 24.86 -18.94 10.09
N CYS A 248 25.91 -19.57 9.56
CA CYS A 248 26.54 -19.17 8.30
C CYS A 248 25.59 -19.36 7.10
N ILE A 249 24.84 -20.47 7.08
CA ILE A 249 23.82 -20.75 6.05
C ILE A 249 22.70 -19.70 6.13
N ALA A 250 22.22 -19.36 7.34
CA ALA A 250 21.21 -18.33 7.55
C ALA A 250 21.70 -16.95 7.06
N LEU A 251 22.96 -16.60 7.35
CA LEU A 251 23.58 -15.37 6.84
C LEU A 251 23.64 -15.37 5.29
N ALA A 252 24.02 -16.49 4.69
CA ALA A 252 24.05 -16.62 3.24
C ALA A 252 22.65 -16.41 2.62
N PHE A 253 21.60 -16.96 3.23
CA PHE A 253 20.23 -16.77 2.75
C PHE A 253 19.72 -15.34 2.91
N VAL A 254 19.98 -14.65 4.03
CA VAL A 254 19.57 -13.24 4.15
C VAL A 254 20.35 -12.34 3.20
N CYS A 255 21.63 -12.63 2.95
CA CYS A 255 22.42 -11.96 1.91
C CYS A 255 21.83 -12.19 0.52
N PHE A 256 21.47 -13.44 0.18
CA PHE A 256 20.79 -13.77 -1.07
C PHE A 256 19.49 -12.99 -1.21
N LEU A 257 18.63 -13.01 -0.19
CA LEU A 257 17.36 -12.28 -0.18
C LEU A 257 17.60 -10.77 -0.40
N ALA A 258 18.60 -10.18 0.25
CA ALA A 258 18.91 -8.77 0.10
C ALA A 258 19.39 -8.40 -1.30
N VAL A 259 20.34 -9.16 -1.86
CA VAL A 259 20.93 -8.92 -3.19
C VAL A 259 19.87 -9.05 -4.28
N PHE A 260 19.08 -10.12 -4.26
CA PHE A 260 18.04 -10.35 -5.27
C PHE A 260 16.83 -9.43 -5.11
N SER A 261 16.72 -8.70 -4.00
CA SER A 261 15.72 -7.64 -3.81
C SER A 261 16.18 -6.25 -4.28
N LEU A 262 17.43 -6.10 -4.76
CA LEU A 262 17.93 -4.81 -5.24
C LEU A 262 17.26 -4.43 -6.57
N PRO A 263 16.82 -3.17 -6.76
CA PRO A 263 16.14 -2.75 -8.00
C PRO A 263 16.93 -3.03 -9.27
N VAL A 264 18.26 -2.93 -9.22
CA VAL A 264 19.15 -3.24 -10.34
C VAL A 264 19.07 -4.72 -10.72
N VAL A 265 19.16 -5.61 -9.72
CA VAL A 265 19.08 -7.06 -9.94
C VAL A 265 17.70 -7.45 -10.43
N VAL A 266 16.64 -6.91 -9.83
CA VAL A 266 15.25 -7.16 -10.24
C VAL A 266 14.99 -6.71 -11.69
N ARG A 267 15.60 -5.61 -12.15
CA ARG A 267 15.49 -5.16 -13.54
C ARG A 267 16.19 -6.11 -14.51
N CYS A 268 17.32 -6.70 -14.10
CA CYS A 268 18.06 -7.66 -14.92
C CYS A 268 17.40 -9.05 -14.96
N THR A 269 16.94 -9.57 -13.82
CA THR A 269 16.35 -10.91 -13.73
C THR A 269 14.85 -10.95 -13.99
N GLY A 270 14.19 -9.79 -13.93
CA GLY A 270 12.73 -9.66 -13.96
C GLY A 270 12.07 -9.80 -12.59
N HIS A 271 10.92 -9.13 -12.44
CA HIS A 271 10.13 -9.12 -11.20
C HIS A 271 9.56 -10.51 -10.83
N GLU A 272 9.27 -11.35 -11.82
CA GLU A 272 8.75 -12.69 -11.60
C GLU A 272 9.78 -13.62 -10.95
N PHE A 273 11.04 -13.54 -11.41
CA PHE A 273 12.15 -14.28 -10.81
C PHE A 273 12.36 -13.85 -9.36
N PHE A 274 12.46 -12.53 -9.13
CA PHE A 274 12.59 -11.95 -7.79
C PHE A 274 11.52 -12.49 -6.84
N ARG A 275 10.24 -12.41 -7.23
CA ARG A 275 9.13 -12.85 -6.39
C ARG A 275 9.24 -14.34 -6.02
N LYS A 276 9.54 -15.21 -6.99
CA LYS A 276 9.66 -16.66 -6.76
C LYS A 276 10.87 -16.99 -5.87
N ALA A 277 12.04 -16.45 -6.19
CA ALA A 277 13.27 -16.66 -5.43
C ALA A 277 13.11 -16.17 -3.98
N HIS A 278 12.52 -14.98 -3.79
CA HIS A 278 12.27 -14.43 -2.47
C HIS A 278 11.33 -15.33 -1.65
N TYR A 279 10.23 -15.81 -2.22
CA TYR A 279 9.31 -16.72 -1.50
C TYR A 279 9.94 -18.06 -1.13
N VAL A 280 10.71 -18.67 -2.04
CA VAL A 280 11.36 -19.97 -1.80
C VAL A 280 12.40 -19.83 -0.68
N VAL A 281 13.29 -18.86 -0.79
CA VAL A 281 14.38 -18.69 0.19
C VAL A 281 13.87 -18.16 1.54
N ALA A 282 12.84 -17.30 1.55
CA ALA A 282 12.28 -16.75 2.78
C ALA A 282 11.54 -17.80 3.64
N GLY A 283 11.00 -18.88 3.05
CA GLY A 283 10.42 -19.99 3.82
C GLY A 283 9.02 -20.44 3.36
N SER A 284 8.91 -20.94 2.12
CA SER A 284 7.66 -21.51 1.61
C SER A 284 7.16 -22.70 2.46
N PRO A 285 5.88 -22.75 2.87
CA PRO A 285 5.31 -23.85 3.64
C PRO A 285 4.76 -25.01 2.78
N PHE A 286 4.85 -24.95 1.45
CA PHE A 286 4.22 -25.92 0.55
C PHE A 286 5.24 -26.70 -0.28
N ARG A 287 5.87 -27.70 0.33
CA ARG A 287 5.88 -29.11 -0.11
C ARG A 287 6.69 -29.91 0.92
N ALA A 288 6.16 -31.07 1.27
CA ALA A 288 6.69 -32.03 2.23
C ALA A 288 8.01 -32.68 1.77
N VAL A 289 9.09 -31.88 1.77
CA VAL A 289 10.46 -32.39 1.84
C VAL A 289 11.13 -31.62 2.98
N LEU A 290 11.71 -32.35 3.92
CA LEU A 290 12.19 -31.91 5.24
C LEU A 290 13.32 -30.84 5.21
N TYR A 291 13.60 -30.23 4.05
CA TYR A 291 14.75 -29.33 3.81
C TYR A 291 14.39 -27.95 3.21
N ASP A 292 13.12 -27.65 2.88
CA ASP A 292 12.72 -26.45 2.11
C ASP A 292 12.23 -25.24 2.95
N ARG A 293 12.66 -25.11 4.22
CA ARG A 293 12.50 -23.86 5.00
C ARG A 293 13.82 -23.11 5.04
N LEU A 294 14.33 -22.64 3.90
CA LEU A 294 15.73 -22.20 3.79
C LEU A 294 16.15 -21.18 4.87
N TYR A 295 15.65 -19.94 4.83
CA TYR A 295 16.05 -18.93 5.82
C TYR A 295 15.48 -19.22 7.22
N LEU A 296 14.16 -19.35 7.37
CA LEU A 296 13.53 -19.54 8.70
C LEU A 296 13.96 -20.84 9.38
N GLY A 297 14.18 -21.91 8.61
CA GLY A 297 14.69 -23.18 9.12
C GLY A 297 16.17 -23.12 9.46
N ALA A 298 17.00 -22.42 8.68
CA ALA A 298 18.39 -22.17 9.05
C ALA A 298 18.49 -21.35 10.34
N CYS A 299 17.64 -20.32 10.51
CA CYS A 299 17.55 -19.57 11.77
C CYS A 299 17.10 -20.46 12.94
N TRP A 300 16.10 -21.34 12.75
CA TRP A 300 15.70 -22.28 13.79
C TRP A 300 16.87 -23.20 14.18
N ALA A 301 17.55 -23.80 13.20
CA ALA A 301 18.67 -24.71 13.43
C ALA A 301 19.92 -24.02 14.02
N HIS A 302 20.11 -22.73 13.76
CA HIS A 302 21.16 -21.92 14.38
C HIS A 302 20.90 -21.67 15.87
N TRP A 303 19.66 -21.41 16.26
CA TRP A 303 19.34 -21.14 17.67
C TRP A 303 17.89 -21.51 18.02
N ASN A 304 17.70 -22.69 18.61
CA ASN A 304 16.39 -23.26 18.91
C ASN A 304 15.64 -22.51 20.02
N GLN A 305 16.35 -21.84 20.93
CA GLN A 305 15.76 -21.11 22.05
C GLN A 305 14.97 -19.87 21.57
N LEU A 306 15.27 -19.37 20.36
CA LEU A 306 14.54 -18.27 19.70
C LEU A 306 13.57 -18.79 18.62
N ALA A 307 13.30 -20.10 18.57
CA ALA A 307 12.39 -20.71 17.59
C ALA A 307 10.96 -20.14 17.68
N CYS A 308 10.54 -19.61 18.83
CA CYS A 308 9.23 -18.97 18.99
C CYS A 308 9.00 -17.84 17.96
N TRP A 309 10.04 -17.09 17.58
CA TRP A 309 9.93 -16.04 16.57
C TRP A 309 9.80 -16.59 15.15
N MET A 310 10.47 -17.72 14.86
CA MET A 310 10.32 -18.41 13.57
C MET A 310 8.93 -19.04 13.43
N ILE A 311 8.44 -19.66 14.50
CA ILE A 311 7.07 -20.21 14.58
C ILE A 311 6.03 -19.10 14.39
N ALA A 312 6.20 -17.96 15.05
CA ALA A 312 5.32 -16.80 14.87
C ALA A 312 5.33 -16.30 13.41
N SER A 313 6.51 -16.25 12.77
CA SER A 313 6.65 -15.86 11.36
C SER A 313 5.89 -16.81 10.43
N LEU A 314 6.06 -18.13 10.64
CA LEU A 314 5.35 -19.17 9.89
C LEU A 314 3.83 -19.11 10.12
N GLY A 315 3.40 -18.86 11.36
CA GLY A 315 1.99 -18.71 11.71
C GLY A 315 1.34 -17.52 10.98
N ILE A 316 1.97 -16.35 11.01
CA ILE A 316 1.49 -15.15 10.31
C ILE A 316 1.39 -15.40 8.80
N PHE A 317 2.42 -16.02 8.21
CA PHE A 317 2.42 -16.36 6.79
C PHE A 317 1.32 -17.38 6.46
N GLY A 318 1.19 -18.44 7.27
CA GLY A 318 0.20 -19.51 7.09
C GLY A 318 -1.23 -18.99 7.17
N ILE A 319 -1.52 -18.11 8.13
CA ILE A 319 -2.84 -17.47 8.28
C ILE A 319 -3.15 -16.60 7.04
N ASP A 320 -2.20 -15.78 6.56
CA ASP A 320 -2.39 -14.98 5.34
C ASP A 320 -2.73 -15.85 4.13
N ARG A 321 -2.03 -16.98 3.97
CA ARG A 321 -2.31 -17.91 2.86
C ARG A 321 -3.64 -18.63 3.03
N GLY A 322 -3.94 -19.11 4.24
CA GLY A 322 -5.18 -19.82 4.54
C GLY A 322 -6.42 -18.96 4.29
N VAL A 323 -6.45 -17.73 4.81
CA VAL A 323 -7.55 -16.78 4.59
C VAL A 323 -7.71 -16.46 3.10
N ARG A 324 -6.60 -16.28 2.38
CA ARG A 324 -6.63 -15.99 0.94
C ARG A 324 -7.20 -17.15 0.12
N PHE A 325 -6.75 -18.38 0.39
CA PHE A 325 -7.28 -19.56 -0.28
C PHE A 325 -8.74 -19.79 0.04
N LEU A 326 -9.14 -19.61 1.30
CA LEU A 326 -10.54 -19.69 1.72
C LEU A 326 -11.40 -18.65 0.99
N ARG A 327 -10.99 -17.37 0.98
CA ARG A 327 -11.72 -16.30 0.29
C ARG A 327 -11.82 -16.55 -1.22
N THR A 328 -10.72 -16.92 -1.89
CA THR A 328 -10.77 -17.28 -3.31
C THR A 328 -11.66 -18.50 -3.54
N GLY A 329 -11.62 -19.48 -2.65
CA GLY A 329 -12.53 -20.63 -2.65
C GLY A 329 -13.99 -20.19 -2.55
N LEU A 330 -14.36 -19.37 -1.58
CA LEU A 330 -15.73 -18.88 -1.38
C LEU A 330 -16.26 -18.07 -2.59
N ILE A 331 -15.39 -17.35 -3.31
CA ILE A 331 -15.80 -16.59 -4.51
C ILE A 331 -16.06 -17.51 -5.71
N HIS A 332 -15.38 -18.67 -5.81
CA HIS A 332 -15.41 -19.51 -7.03
C HIS A 332 -16.05 -20.89 -6.83
N VAL A 333 -16.18 -21.36 -5.59
CA VAL A 333 -16.88 -22.60 -5.25
C VAL A 333 -18.36 -22.25 -5.18
N GLY A 334 -19.08 -22.55 -6.25
CA GLY A 334 -20.46 -22.13 -6.42
C GLY A 334 -21.41 -22.79 -5.43
N TYR A 335 -22.31 -21.98 -4.86
CA TYR A 335 -23.63 -22.44 -4.43
C TYR A 335 -24.46 -22.67 -5.70
N LEU A 336 -24.71 -23.95 -6.04
CA LEU A 336 -25.55 -24.48 -7.13
C LEU A 336 -25.60 -23.67 -8.44
N ASP A 337 -24.63 -23.91 -9.34
CA ASP A 337 -24.81 -23.57 -10.77
C ASP A 337 -25.84 -24.56 -11.38
N PRO A 338 -26.94 -24.07 -12.00
CA PRO A 338 -28.00 -24.93 -12.54
C PRO A 338 -27.53 -25.91 -13.63
N TYR A 339 -26.39 -25.66 -14.27
CA TYR A 339 -25.90 -26.41 -15.41
C TYR A 339 -24.59 -27.17 -15.14
N LYS A 340 -23.76 -26.69 -14.21
CA LYS A 340 -22.43 -27.27 -13.93
C LYS A 340 -22.30 -27.93 -12.56
N GLY A 341 -23.31 -27.82 -11.71
CA GLY A 341 -23.31 -28.41 -10.38
C GLY A 341 -22.39 -27.68 -9.39
N PHE A 342 -22.08 -28.34 -8.29
CA PHE A 342 -21.20 -27.81 -7.24
C PHE A 342 -19.73 -27.99 -7.64
N GLY A 343 -18.95 -26.89 -7.67
CA GLY A 343 -17.55 -26.95 -8.05
C GLY A 343 -16.87 -25.58 -8.10
N PHE A 344 -15.55 -25.58 -8.30
CA PHE A 344 -14.76 -24.37 -8.53
C PHE A 344 -14.92 -23.90 -9.98
N HIS A 345 -15.44 -22.69 -10.16
CA HIS A 345 -15.70 -22.11 -11.48
C HIS A 345 -14.97 -20.77 -11.62
N ALA A 346 -14.02 -20.72 -12.56
CA ALA A 346 -13.37 -19.46 -12.95
C ALA A 346 -14.33 -18.59 -13.78
N ALA A 347 -14.31 -17.27 -13.53
CA ALA A 347 -15.09 -16.32 -14.30
C ALA A 347 -14.62 -16.28 -15.76
N GLN A 348 -15.55 -16.18 -16.71
CA GLN A 348 -15.22 -16.13 -18.14
C GLN A 348 -15.21 -14.70 -18.63
N SER A 349 -14.03 -14.18 -18.99
CA SER A 349 -13.88 -12.78 -19.41
C SER A 349 -13.73 -12.61 -20.90
N LYS A 350 -14.59 -11.74 -21.46
CA LYS A 350 -14.43 -11.20 -22.81
C LYS A 350 -13.21 -10.26 -22.81
N VAL A 351 -12.27 -10.53 -23.71
CA VAL A 351 -11.04 -9.77 -23.85
C VAL A 351 -11.12 -8.90 -25.09
N GLN A 352 -10.91 -7.59 -24.95
CA GLN A 352 -10.88 -6.64 -26.06
C GLN A 352 -9.53 -5.92 -26.08
N HIS A 353 -8.93 -5.81 -27.26
CA HIS A 353 -7.65 -5.13 -27.44
C HIS A 353 -7.86 -3.80 -28.18
N PHE A 354 -7.32 -2.73 -27.61
CA PHE A 354 -7.27 -1.40 -28.18
C PHE A 354 -5.82 -1.08 -28.57
N HIS A 355 -5.61 -0.72 -29.83
CA HIS A 355 -4.30 -0.36 -30.33
C HIS A 355 -3.86 1.00 -29.75
N ASP A 356 -2.67 1.04 -29.16
CA ASP A 356 -2.00 2.25 -28.66
C ASP A 356 -0.51 2.08 -28.99
N GLU A 357 0.13 3.13 -29.53
CA GLU A 357 1.55 3.11 -29.91
C GLU A 357 2.46 2.82 -28.70
N ASP A 358 1.95 3.05 -27.47
CA ASP A 358 2.65 2.76 -26.20
C ASP A 358 2.54 1.30 -25.70
N GLY A 359 2.12 0.38 -26.58
CA GLY A 359 2.07 -1.06 -26.27
C GLY A 359 0.66 -1.66 -26.25
N GLY A 360 -0.39 -0.88 -26.43
CA GLY A 360 -1.78 -1.36 -26.46
C GLY A 360 -2.42 -1.50 -25.08
N VAL A 361 -3.75 -1.57 -25.10
CA VAL A 361 -4.57 -1.63 -23.89
C VAL A 361 -5.62 -2.73 -24.01
N ILE A 362 -5.87 -3.42 -22.90
CA ILE A 362 -6.77 -4.56 -22.83
C ILE A 362 -7.94 -4.21 -21.91
N ARG A 363 -9.16 -4.38 -22.40
CA ARG A 363 -10.39 -4.30 -21.60
C ARG A 363 -10.90 -5.71 -21.35
N LEU A 364 -11.13 -6.03 -20.09
CA LEU A 364 -11.68 -7.29 -19.62
C LEU A 364 -13.07 -7.04 -19.07
N ASP A 365 -14.09 -7.68 -19.64
CA ASP A 365 -15.46 -7.59 -19.16
C ASP A 365 -15.98 -8.99 -18.83
N PHE A 366 -16.58 -9.16 -17.65
CA PHE A 366 -17.26 -10.41 -17.26
C PHE A 366 -18.26 -10.19 -16.14
N GLU A 367 -19.12 -11.17 -15.94
CA GLU A 367 -20.04 -11.24 -14.81
C GLU A 367 -19.67 -12.43 -13.95
N HIS A 368 -19.73 -12.25 -12.62
CA HIS A 368 -19.46 -13.31 -11.66
C HIS A 368 -20.36 -13.14 -10.44
N ASN A 369 -20.89 -14.24 -9.93
CA ASN A 369 -21.78 -14.25 -8.77
C ASN A 369 -20.94 -14.27 -7.47
N HIS A 370 -20.82 -13.12 -6.82
CA HIS A 370 -20.22 -12.96 -5.50
C HIS A 370 -20.68 -11.62 -4.88
N ASP A 371 -20.36 -11.42 -3.60
CA ASP A 371 -20.73 -10.21 -2.87
C ASP A 371 -20.24 -8.92 -3.55
N SER A 372 -21.04 -7.86 -3.42
CA SER A 372 -20.71 -6.56 -4.01
C SER A 372 -19.43 -5.96 -3.41
N TRP A 373 -18.66 -5.22 -4.23
CA TRP A 373 -17.47 -4.49 -3.79
C TRP A 373 -17.78 -3.00 -3.62
N ALA A 374 -16.92 -2.29 -2.88
CA ALA A 374 -16.98 -0.84 -2.77
C ALA A 374 -16.15 -0.13 -3.86
N VAL A 375 -16.63 1.02 -4.32
CA VAL A 375 -15.92 1.84 -5.32
C VAL A 375 -14.51 2.21 -4.81
N GLY A 376 -13.50 1.99 -5.66
CA GLY A 376 -12.07 2.19 -5.36
C GLY A 376 -11.32 0.93 -4.91
N GLN A 377 -12.04 -0.16 -4.63
CA GLN A 377 -11.44 -1.45 -4.33
C GLN A 377 -10.85 -2.13 -5.59
N HIS A 378 -9.95 -3.08 -5.35
CA HIS A 378 -9.31 -3.88 -6.39
C HIS A 378 -9.39 -5.36 -6.07
N PHE A 379 -9.18 -6.16 -7.11
CA PHE A 379 -9.00 -7.60 -7.01
C PHE A 379 -7.62 -7.97 -7.54
N PHE A 380 -7.09 -9.06 -7.02
CA PHE A 380 -5.97 -9.77 -7.61
C PHE A 380 -6.52 -10.75 -8.64
N LEU A 381 -6.19 -10.53 -9.91
CA LEU A 381 -6.60 -11.41 -11.00
C LEU A 381 -5.48 -12.39 -11.33
N THR A 382 -5.85 -13.65 -11.45
CA THR A 382 -5.03 -14.72 -12.01
C THR A 382 -5.65 -15.12 -13.34
N PHE A 383 -4.84 -15.33 -14.37
CA PHE A 383 -5.28 -15.76 -15.70
C PHE A 383 -4.81 -17.20 -15.95
N PRO A 384 -5.60 -18.23 -15.60
CA PRO A 384 -5.15 -19.63 -15.68
C PRO A 384 -4.69 -20.08 -17.07
N ALA A 385 -5.24 -19.47 -18.13
CA ALA A 385 -4.81 -19.72 -19.51
C ALA A 385 -3.34 -19.34 -19.77
N LEU A 386 -2.75 -18.48 -18.94
CA LEU A 386 -1.37 -18.03 -19.04
C LEU A 386 -0.51 -18.60 -17.91
N THR A 387 -0.95 -18.46 -16.66
CA THR A 387 -0.26 -18.98 -15.47
C THR A 387 -1.18 -18.96 -14.25
N ILE A 388 -1.07 -20.00 -13.43
CA ILE A 388 -1.78 -20.10 -12.14
C ILE A 388 -0.97 -19.55 -10.95
N TRP A 389 0.33 -19.29 -11.17
CA TRP A 389 1.27 -18.91 -10.11
C TRP A 389 1.42 -17.39 -9.95
N GLN A 390 0.67 -16.62 -10.73
CA GLN A 390 0.76 -15.17 -10.74
C GLN A 390 -0.60 -14.54 -10.56
N SER A 391 -0.65 -13.57 -9.66
CA SER A 391 -1.83 -12.73 -9.45
C SER A 391 -1.42 -11.27 -9.51
N HIS A 392 -2.22 -10.46 -10.21
CA HIS A 392 -1.93 -9.05 -10.47
C HIS A 392 -3.04 -8.16 -9.90
N PRO A 393 -2.71 -7.11 -9.13
CA PRO A 393 -3.71 -6.21 -8.58
C PRO A 393 -4.28 -5.34 -9.70
N LEU A 394 -5.60 -5.37 -9.87
CA LEU A 394 -6.32 -4.57 -10.86
C LEU A 394 -7.53 -3.92 -10.22
N THR A 395 -7.62 -2.60 -10.34
CA THR A 395 -8.73 -1.79 -9.83
C THR A 395 -9.96 -2.02 -10.70
N VAL A 396 -11.12 -2.20 -10.05
CA VAL A 396 -12.38 -2.41 -10.77
C VAL A 396 -12.83 -1.09 -11.37
N ALA A 397 -13.01 -1.04 -12.69
CA ALA A 397 -13.43 0.16 -13.41
C ALA A 397 -14.95 0.31 -13.51
N SER A 398 -15.71 -0.71 -13.14
CA SER A 398 -17.18 -0.69 -13.09
C SER A 398 -17.71 -0.27 -11.72
N VAL A 399 -18.95 0.22 -11.70
CA VAL A 399 -19.69 0.54 -10.47
C VAL A 399 -20.41 -0.73 -9.99
N PRO A 400 -20.41 -1.04 -8.67
CA PRO A 400 -21.16 -2.16 -8.13
C PRO A 400 -22.65 -2.07 -8.45
N THR A 401 -23.24 -3.16 -8.93
CA THR A 401 -24.68 -3.26 -9.22
C THR A 401 -25.50 -3.31 -7.92
N ALA A 402 -26.68 -2.68 -7.90
CA ALA A 402 -27.59 -2.67 -6.74
C ALA A 402 -28.31 -4.01 -6.48
N HIS A 403 -28.24 -4.97 -7.42
CA HIS A 403 -28.79 -6.32 -7.26
C HIS A 403 -27.69 -7.38 -7.41
N PRO A 404 -27.54 -8.30 -6.43
CA PRO A 404 -26.35 -9.13 -6.26
C PRO A 404 -26.26 -10.40 -7.12
N ALA A 405 -27.23 -10.66 -8.01
CA ALA A 405 -27.27 -11.95 -8.71
C ALA A 405 -26.05 -12.19 -9.63
N LEU A 406 -25.58 -11.15 -10.33
CA LEU A 406 -24.46 -11.21 -11.28
C LEU A 406 -23.72 -9.86 -11.27
N ALA A 407 -22.60 -9.80 -10.56
CA ALA A 407 -21.83 -8.57 -10.44
C ALA A 407 -20.96 -8.37 -11.70
N ARG A 408 -21.11 -7.23 -12.39
CA ARG A 408 -20.39 -6.93 -13.64
C ARG A 408 -19.03 -6.31 -13.37
N HIS A 409 -17.98 -7.02 -13.71
CA HIS A 409 -16.61 -6.56 -13.63
C HIS A 409 -16.11 -6.01 -14.96
N THR A 410 -15.56 -4.79 -14.91
CA THR A 410 -14.74 -4.24 -15.98
C THR A 410 -13.35 -3.96 -15.44
N TYR A 411 -12.33 -4.46 -16.12
CA TYR A 411 -10.93 -4.12 -15.85
C TYR A 411 -10.27 -3.59 -17.09
N ILE A 412 -9.32 -2.70 -16.86
CA ILE A 412 -8.62 -1.98 -17.90
C ILE A 412 -7.13 -2.12 -17.59
N VAL A 413 -6.39 -2.73 -18.52
CA VAL A 413 -5.02 -3.19 -18.32
C VAL A 413 -4.14 -2.68 -19.45
N ARG A 414 -3.15 -1.84 -19.14
CA ARG A 414 -2.12 -1.48 -20.11
C ARG A 414 -1.16 -2.64 -20.31
N ALA A 415 -0.96 -3.03 -21.55
CA ALA A 415 -0.02 -4.09 -21.88
C ALA A 415 1.42 -3.60 -21.67
N ARG A 416 2.17 -4.34 -20.86
CA ARG A 416 3.61 -4.13 -20.59
C ARG A 416 4.36 -5.44 -20.85
N ARG A 417 5.64 -5.51 -20.47
CA ARG A 417 6.39 -6.78 -20.49
C ARG A 417 5.83 -7.76 -19.44
N GLY A 418 6.10 -9.05 -19.63
CA GLY A 418 5.62 -10.12 -18.74
C GLY A 418 4.16 -10.47 -18.97
N GLU A 419 3.43 -10.79 -17.90
CA GLU A 419 2.07 -11.34 -17.96
C GLU A 419 1.06 -10.47 -18.72
N THR A 420 1.06 -9.15 -18.54
CA THR A 420 0.14 -8.24 -19.25
C THR A 420 0.41 -8.19 -20.77
N GLY A 421 1.67 -8.42 -21.18
CA GLY A 421 2.05 -8.56 -22.59
C GLY A 421 1.61 -9.92 -23.15
N ARG A 422 1.70 -10.98 -22.35
CA ARG A 422 1.15 -12.30 -22.72
C ARG A 422 -0.38 -12.25 -22.87
N LEU A 423 -1.06 -11.48 -22.03
CA LEU A 423 -2.50 -11.22 -22.15
C LEU A 423 -2.82 -10.47 -23.44
N LYS A 424 -1.98 -9.52 -23.87
CA LYS A 424 -2.11 -8.88 -25.19
C LYS A 424 -1.95 -9.87 -26.33
N THR A 425 -0.91 -10.71 -26.28
CA THR A 425 -0.70 -11.76 -27.30
C THR A 425 -1.88 -12.72 -27.36
N LEU A 426 -2.45 -13.08 -26.21
CA LEU A 426 -3.66 -13.91 -26.13
C LEU A 426 -4.86 -13.19 -26.76
N ALA A 427 -5.07 -11.91 -26.48
CA ALA A 427 -6.14 -11.11 -27.08
C ALA A 427 -5.98 -11.01 -28.61
N LEU A 428 -4.75 -10.85 -29.10
CA LEU A 428 -4.44 -10.73 -30.53
C LEU A 428 -4.52 -12.06 -31.27
N SER A 429 -4.03 -13.16 -30.70
CA SER A 429 -4.17 -14.51 -31.29
C SER A 429 -5.63 -14.95 -31.34
N GLN A 430 -6.45 -14.36 -30.48
CA GLN A 430 -7.89 -14.47 -30.49
C GLN A 430 -8.57 -13.52 -31.49
N THR A 431 -7.87 -12.79 -32.36
CA THR A 431 -8.56 -12.04 -33.44
C THR A 431 -8.70 -12.93 -34.67
N PRO A 432 -9.90 -13.22 -35.22
CA PRO A 432 -9.99 -13.93 -36.49
C PRO A 432 -9.35 -13.08 -37.61
N PRO A 433 -8.79 -13.71 -38.67
CA PRO A 433 -8.41 -12.97 -39.87
C PRO A 433 -9.64 -12.25 -40.45
N PRO A 434 -9.47 -11.07 -41.10
CA PRO A 434 -10.56 -10.49 -41.85
C PRO A 434 -10.89 -11.46 -42.99
N ILE A 435 -12.18 -11.72 -43.23
CA ILE A 435 -12.76 -12.58 -44.28
C ILE A 435 -13.24 -13.96 -43.78
N SER A 436 -14.42 -13.98 -43.14
CA SER A 436 -15.51 -14.91 -43.51
C SER A 436 -16.81 -14.41 -42.84
N LYS A 437 -17.85 -14.15 -43.64
CA LYS A 437 -19.09 -13.49 -43.19
C LYS A 437 -20.11 -14.41 -42.51
N ASP A 438 -19.89 -15.72 -42.44
CA ASP A 438 -20.95 -16.68 -42.09
C ASP A 438 -20.59 -17.67 -40.96
N THR A 439 -19.95 -17.22 -39.89
CA THR A 439 -19.85 -18.05 -38.67
C THR A 439 -20.11 -17.19 -37.44
N ILE A 440 -21.19 -17.50 -36.70
CA ILE A 440 -21.48 -16.94 -35.37
C ILE A 440 -20.29 -17.29 -34.48
N THR A 441 -19.29 -16.41 -34.45
CA THR A 441 -18.05 -16.63 -33.70
C THR A 441 -18.37 -16.24 -32.26
N SER A 442 -18.48 -17.23 -31.37
CA SER A 442 -18.67 -16.98 -29.94
C SER A 442 -17.62 -15.97 -29.44
N PRO A 443 -17.99 -14.99 -28.60
CA PRO A 443 -17.04 -14.02 -28.07
C PRO A 443 -15.92 -14.78 -27.36
N LYS A 444 -14.68 -14.54 -27.76
CA LYS A 444 -13.52 -15.27 -27.24
C LYS A 444 -13.27 -14.87 -25.78
N THR A 445 -13.32 -15.85 -24.89
CA THR A 445 -13.20 -15.66 -23.44
C THR A 445 -11.86 -16.16 -22.92
N THR A 446 -11.42 -15.60 -21.80
CA THR A 446 -10.29 -16.09 -21.01
C THR A 446 -10.76 -16.35 -19.57
N PRO A 447 -10.42 -17.49 -18.95
CA PRO A 447 -10.75 -17.73 -17.55
C PRO A 447 -9.99 -16.74 -16.64
N VAL A 448 -10.68 -16.25 -15.62
CA VAL A 448 -10.16 -15.32 -14.61
C VAL A 448 -10.51 -15.85 -13.23
N ILE A 449 -9.51 -15.93 -12.34
CA ILE A 449 -9.73 -16.21 -10.92
C ILE A 449 -9.53 -14.90 -10.14
N LEU A 450 -10.55 -14.55 -9.36
CA LEU A 450 -10.59 -13.38 -8.49
C LEU A 450 -10.06 -13.67 -7.08
N CYS A 451 -9.44 -12.66 -6.48
CA CYS A 451 -9.11 -12.67 -5.07
C CYS A 451 -9.27 -11.24 -4.53
N GLY A 452 -10.16 -11.04 -3.56
CA GLY A 452 -10.53 -9.71 -3.05
C GLY A 452 -11.95 -9.68 -2.49
N PRO A 453 -12.57 -8.50 -2.35
CA PRO A 453 -12.02 -7.19 -2.68
C PRO A 453 -10.96 -6.70 -1.67
N TYR A 454 -10.03 -5.86 -2.14
CA TYR A 454 -9.01 -5.22 -1.32
C TYR A 454 -9.05 -3.70 -1.44
N GLY A 455 -8.63 -3.00 -0.38
CA GLY A 455 -8.53 -1.54 -0.33
C GLY A 455 -9.74 -0.86 0.34
N PRO A 456 -9.62 0.45 0.61
CA PRO A 456 -10.68 1.21 1.26
C PRO A 456 -11.84 1.51 0.29
N SER A 457 -13.04 1.72 0.84
CA SER A 457 -14.16 2.29 0.11
C SER A 457 -13.97 3.79 -0.06
N LEU A 458 -13.99 4.29 -1.30
CA LEU A 458 -13.83 5.71 -1.57
C LEU A 458 -15.10 6.53 -1.39
N LEU A 459 -16.28 5.90 -1.27
CA LEU A 459 -17.58 6.59 -1.14
C LEU A 459 -18.32 6.29 0.16
N SER A 460 -17.72 5.58 1.12
CA SER A 460 -18.38 5.25 2.41
C SER A 460 -18.54 6.44 3.38
N SER A 461 -18.15 7.66 2.99
CA SER A 461 -18.29 8.83 3.88
C SER A 461 -19.78 9.20 3.99
N PRO A 462 -20.36 9.21 5.20
CA PRO A 462 -21.74 9.64 5.40
C PRO A 462 -21.93 11.15 5.18
N GLU A 463 -20.83 11.92 5.22
CA GLU A 463 -20.82 13.36 4.97
C GLU A 463 -20.63 13.66 3.48
N THR A 464 -21.40 14.61 2.96
CA THR A 464 -21.20 15.21 1.63
C THR A 464 -19.83 15.89 1.54
N THR A 465 -19.12 15.64 0.43
CA THR A 465 -17.77 16.20 0.18
C THR A 465 -17.65 16.78 -1.21
N ASN A 466 -16.74 17.74 -1.40
CA ASN A 466 -16.30 18.17 -2.73
C ASN A 466 -15.28 17.16 -3.26
N ILE A 467 -15.42 16.71 -4.51
CA ILE A 467 -14.61 15.65 -5.10
C ILE A 467 -13.81 16.21 -6.28
N LEU A 468 -12.48 16.11 -6.20
CA LEU A 468 -11.57 16.33 -7.31
C LEU A 468 -10.93 14.99 -7.70
N ALA A 469 -11.32 14.46 -8.84
CA ALA A 469 -10.86 13.18 -9.35
C ALA A 469 -9.84 13.38 -10.48
N VAL A 470 -8.57 13.04 -10.25
CA VAL A 470 -7.46 13.26 -11.21
C VAL A 470 -6.86 11.93 -11.67
N ALA A 471 -6.93 11.63 -12.96
CA ALA A 471 -6.38 10.41 -13.53
C ALA A 471 -5.31 10.66 -14.58
N GLY A 472 -4.25 9.83 -14.57
CA GLY A 472 -3.27 9.74 -15.65
C GLY A 472 -3.34 8.38 -16.35
N GLY A 473 -3.62 8.36 -17.66
CA GLY A 473 -3.67 7.13 -18.46
C GLY A 473 -4.64 6.09 -17.90
N THR A 474 -4.16 4.87 -17.60
CA THR A 474 -4.96 3.78 -16.99
C THR A 474 -5.34 4.02 -15.53
N GLY A 475 -4.81 5.06 -14.87
CA GLY A 475 -5.24 5.47 -13.53
C GLY A 475 -6.73 5.85 -13.47
N ILE A 476 -7.36 6.06 -14.64
CA ILE A 476 -8.80 6.29 -14.77
C ILE A 476 -9.67 5.18 -14.15
N THR A 477 -9.14 3.97 -14.05
CA THR A 477 -9.81 2.82 -13.41
C THR A 477 -10.21 3.07 -11.96
N LEU A 478 -9.54 3.99 -11.26
CA LEU A 478 -9.90 4.39 -9.90
C LEU A 478 -10.96 5.50 -9.89
N THR A 479 -10.76 6.52 -10.73
CA THR A 479 -11.51 7.78 -10.69
C THR A 479 -12.83 7.72 -11.44
N LEU A 480 -12.90 6.97 -12.54
CA LEU A 480 -14.11 6.85 -13.36
C LEU A 480 -15.28 6.22 -12.60
N PRO A 481 -15.15 5.03 -11.97
CA PRO A 481 -16.25 4.45 -11.19
C PRO A 481 -16.62 5.33 -9.99
N LEU A 482 -15.68 6.10 -9.44
CA LEU A 482 -15.96 7.10 -8.40
C LEU A 482 -16.90 8.19 -8.91
N VAL A 483 -16.58 8.81 -10.05
CA VAL A 483 -17.40 9.87 -10.64
C VAL A 483 -18.75 9.32 -11.12
N LEU A 484 -18.77 8.11 -11.71
CA LEU A 484 -20.02 7.44 -12.08
C LEU A 484 -20.91 7.18 -10.86
N ALA A 485 -20.36 6.70 -9.73
CA ALA A 485 -21.15 6.47 -8.53
C ALA A 485 -21.60 7.77 -7.86
N ALA A 486 -20.73 8.77 -7.76
CA ALA A 486 -21.02 10.08 -7.17
C ALA A 486 -22.02 10.91 -7.99
N THR A 487 -22.15 10.65 -9.30
CA THR A 487 -23.16 11.28 -10.17
C THR A 487 -24.49 10.50 -10.20
N SER A 488 -24.51 9.23 -9.79
CA SER A 488 -25.75 8.44 -9.67
C SER A 488 -26.58 8.87 -8.47
N PHE A 489 -25.94 9.29 -7.37
CA PHE A 489 -26.59 9.74 -6.15
C PHE A 489 -25.97 11.07 -5.71
N PRO A 490 -26.75 12.12 -5.39
CA PRO A 490 -26.25 13.44 -5.02
C PRO A 490 -25.59 13.43 -3.62
N THR A 491 -24.46 12.75 -3.53
CA THR A 491 -23.65 12.54 -2.33
C THR A 491 -22.46 13.49 -2.26
N ALA A 492 -22.17 14.21 -3.35
CA ALA A 492 -21.10 15.20 -3.45
C ALA A 492 -21.67 16.58 -3.82
N ALA A 493 -21.03 17.64 -3.31
CA ALA A 493 -21.47 19.02 -3.54
C ALA A 493 -20.98 19.57 -4.89
N ALA A 494 -19.69 19.39 -5.20
CA ALA A 494 -19.08 19.73 -6.47
C ALA A 494 -18.14 18.60 -6.91
N ILE A 495 -18.18 18.24 -8.20
CA ILE A 495 -17.33 17.18 -8.78
C ILE A 495 -16.54 17.74 -9.96
N ASP A 496 -15.21 17.63 -9.87
CA ASP A 496 -14.30 17.87 -11.00
C ASP A 496 -13.60 16.58 -11.39
N PHE A 497 -13.75 16.20 -12.66
CA PHE A 497 -13.11 15.04 -13.24
C PHE A 497 -12.06 15.48 -14.25
N VAL A 498 -10.78 15.27 -13.91
CA VAL A 498 -9.63 15.61 -14.73
C VAL A 498 -8.96 14.34 -15.22
N TRP A 499 -8.84 14.17 -16.52
CA TRP A 499 -8.16 13.03 -17.12
C TRP A 499 -7.05 13.46 -18.07
N ILE A 500 -5.85 12.97 -17.81
CA ILE A 500 -4.64 13.31 -18.54
C ILE A 500 -4.23 12.08 -19.36
N ILE A 501 -4.29 12.21 -20.68
CA ILE A 501 -3.96 11.17 -21.65
C ILE A 501 -2.89 11.66 -22.63
N ARG A 502 -2.27 10.71 -23.34
CA ARG A 502 -1.27 11.02 -24.36
C ARG A 502 -1.91 11.35 -25.71
N ARG A 503 -2.95 10.59 -26.08
CA ARG A 503 -3.60 10.60 -27.39
C ARG A 503 -5.12 10.56 -27.24
N ALA A 504 -5.88 11.16 -28.17
CA ALA A 504 -7.34 11.15 -28.20
C ALA A 504 -7.91 9.74 -28.40
N SER A 505 -7.23 8.88 -29.15
CA SER A 505 -7.63 7.47 -29.35
C SER A 505 -7.72 6.69 -28.03
N ASN A 506 -6.99 7.12 -27.00
CA ASN A 506 -7.14 6.62 -25.63
C ASN A 506 -8.43 7.12 -24.97
N THR A 507 -9.46 7.56 -25.68
CA THR A 507 -10.82 7.75 -25.13
C THR A 507 -11.74 6.58 -25.46
N MET A 508 -11.44 5.83 -26.53
CA MET A 508 -12.31 4.80 -27.11
C MET A 508 -12.65 3.65 -26.16
N TRP A 509 -11.66 3.11 -25.44
CA TRP A 509 -11.80 2.08 -24.41
C TRP A 509 -12.76 2.40 -23.24
N ILE A 510 -13.19 3.67 -23.05
CA ILE A 510 -14.18 4.07 -22.04
C ILE A 510 -15.27 5.01 -22.58
N ALA A 511 -15.50 5.02 -23.90
CA ALA A 511 -16.43 5.94 -24.54
C ALA A 511 -17.86 5.81 -23.97
N ASP A 512 -18.34 4.58 -23.78
CA ASP A 512 -19.66 4.29 -23.22
C ASP A 512 -19.85 4.93 -21.84
N GLU A 513 -18.84 4.84 -20.97
CA GLU A 513 -18.88 5.41 -19.63
C GLU A 513 -18.86 6.95 -19.65
N LEU A 514 -18.09 7.55 -20.56
CA LEU A 514 -18.08 9.00 -20.76
C LEU A 514 -19.43 9.52 -21.29
N ASP A 515 -20.08 8.77 -22.18
CA ASP A 515 -21.42 9.09 -22.69
C ASP A 515 -22.50 9.00 -21.60
N VAL A 516 -22.35 8.06 -20.65
CA VAL A 516 -23.20 8.02 -19.45
C VAL A 516 -23.02 9.28 -18.61
N LEU A 517 -21.78 9.72 -18.37
CA LEU A 517 -21.51 10.96 -17.62
C LEU A 517 -22.08 12.19 -18.33
N ARG A 518 -21.90 12.28 -19.66
CA ARG A 518 -22.46 13.37 -20.49
C ARG A 518 -23.98 13.43 -20.37
N ARG A 519 -24.68 12.29 -20.50
CA ARG A 519 -26.14 12.22 -20.39
C ARG A 519 -26.63 12.64 -19.00
N ARG A 520 -25.97 12.20 -17.93
CA ARG A 520 -26.33 12.59 -16.55
C ARG A 520 -26.11 14.07 -16.30
N ALA A 521 -25.02 14.61 -16.84
CA ALA A 521 -24.74 16.04 -16.69
C ALA A 521 -25.73 16.92 -17.47
N ALA A 522 -26.21 16.45 -18.63
CA ALA A 522 -27.26 17.12 -19.40
C ALA A 522 -28.60 17.21 -18.64
N GLN A 523 -28.86 16.29 -17.71
CA GLN A 523 -30.05 16.31 -16.85
C GLN A 523 -29.95 17.38 -15.73
N ARG A 524 -28.84 18.13 -15.62
CA ARG A 524 -28.60 19.29 -14.71
C ARG A 524 -28.85 19.05 -13.20
N HIS A 525 -28.88 17.79 -12.77
CA HIS A 525 -29.04 17.41 -11.37
C HIS A 525 -27.71 17.33 -10.60
N VAL A 526 -26.56 17.48 -11.27
CA VAL A 526 -25.23 17.34 -10.67
C VAL A 526 -24.29 18.47 -11.14
N ASP A 527 -23.51 19.04 -10.23
CA ASP A 527 -22.44 20.00 -10.54
C ASP A 527 -21.15 19.25 -10.93
N LEU A 528 -20.99 18.99 -12.22
CA LEU A 528 -19.91 18.17 -12.78
C LEU A 528 -19.13 18.95 -13.85
N ARG A 529 -17.80 19.04 -13.69
CA ARG A 529 -16.90 19.44 -14.79
C ARG A 529 -16.00 18.30 -15.23
N ILE A 530 -15.83 18.17 -16.54
CA ILE A 530 -14.96 17.16 -17.16
C ILE A 530 -13.88 17.88 -17.97
N HIS A 531 -12.62 17.66 -17.60
CA HIS A 531 -11.46 18.21 -18.27
C HIS A 531 -10.58 17.08 -18.79
N ILE A 532 -10.43 16.96 -20.11
CA ILE A 532 -9.56 15.97 -20.74
C ILE A 532 -8.35 16.69 -21.35
N TYR A 533 -7.15 16.37 -20.85
CA TYR A 533 -5.89 16.92 -21.32
C TYR A 533 -5.17 15.89 -22.20
N ILE A 534 -4.88 16.25 -23.45
CA ILE A 534 -4.13 15.43 -24.41
C ILE A 534 -2.73 16.00 -24.54
N THR A 535 -1.72 15.19 -24.21
CA THR A 535 -0.34 15.68 -24.00
C THR A 535 0.63 15.44 -25.16
N GLN A 536 0.27 14.63 -26.17
CA GLN A 536 1.19 14.24 -27.26
C GLN A 536 0.61 14.39 -28.68
N GLU A 537 -0.58 14.96 -28.84
CA GLU A 537 -1.13 15.28 -30.17
C GLU A 537 -1.00 16.77 -30.45
N ALA A 538 -0.64 17.11 -31.70
CA ALA A 538 -0.65 18.47 -32.20
C ALA A 538 -2.08 18.85 -32.66
N PRO A 539 -2.47 20.15 -32.60
CA PRO A 539 -3.82 20.59 -32.99
C PRO A 539 -4.19 20.24 -34.44
N SER A 540 -3.21 19.97 -35.30
CA SER A 540 -3.37 19.71 -36.73
C SER A 540 -3.63 18.23 -37.10
N GLN A 541 -3.67 17.30 -36.13
CA GLN A 541 -3.80 15.85 -36.39
C GLN A 541 -5.15 15.24 -35.97
N SER A 542 -6.10 16.04 -35.46
CA SER A 542 -7.34 15.53 -34.83
C SER A 542 -8.52 15.25 -35.78
N SER A 543 -8.28 15.04 -37.09
CA SER A 543 -9.36 15.05 -38.08
C SER A 543 -10.07 13.71 -38.34
N SER A 544 -10.03 12.72 -37.43
CA SER A 544 -10.65 11.41 -37.71
C SER A 544 -11.20 10.59 -36.54
N ASP A 545 -11.35 11.15 -35.33
CA ASP A 545 -11.93 10.43 -34.18
C ASP A 545 -13.36 10.91 -33.86
N ALA A 546 -14.34 10.01 -34.02
CA ALA A 546 -15.79 10.30 -33.91
C ALA A 546 -16.26 10.89 -32.56
N TRP A 547 -15.49 10.71 -31.48
CA TRP A 547 -15.77 11.33 -30.18
C TRP A 547 -15.30 12.80 -30.11
N VAL A 548 -14.29 13.17 -30.90
CA VAL A 548 -13.75 14.54 -30.98
C VAL A 548 -14.70 15.44 -31.79
N THR A 549 -15.36 14.90 -32.83
CA THR A 549 -16.21 15.67 -33.76
C THR A 549 -17.65 15.89 -33.30
N SER A 550 -18.12 15.22 -32.24
CA SER A 550 -19.54 15.25 -31.78
C SER A 550 -19.77 16.11 -30.52
N LEU A 551 -18.82 16.99 -30.21
CA LEU A 551 -18.86 17.89 -29.05
C LEU A 551 -19.16 19.32 -29.53
N PRO A 552 -20.20 20.01 -29.01
CA PRO A 552 -20.41 21.41 -29.33
C PRO A 552 -19.26 22.25 -28.77
N GLU A 553 -18.62 23.06 -29.62
CA GLU A 553 -17.66 24.09 -29.22
C GLU A 553 -18.33 25.05 -28.22
N VAL A 554 -17.69 25.25 -27.07
CA VAL A 554 -17.98 26.41 -26.23
C VAL A 554 -16.98 27.49 -26.59
N THR A 555 -17.49 28.53 -27.25
CA THR A 555 -16.77 29.74 -27.64
C THR A 555 -16.06 30.34 -26.43
N CYS A 556 -14.74 30.51 -26.53
CA CYS A 556 -13.97 31.29 -25.56
C CYS A 556 -14.23 32.78 -25.84
N CYS A 557 -15.00 33.45 -24.99
CA CYS A 557 -15.13 34.90 -25.04
C CYS A 557 -13.83 35.53 -24.52
N THR A 558 -12.92 35.89 -25.41
CA THR A 558 -11.91 36.92 -25.15
C THR A 558 -12.50 38.27 -25.51
N GLU A 559 -13.12 38.95 -24.55
CA GLU A 559 -13.30 40.40 -24.62
C GLU A 559 -12.21 41.06 -23.78
N ARG A 560 -11.36 41.85 -24.45
CA ARG A 560 -10.46 42.82 -23.84
C ARG A 560 -11.32 43.99 -23.36
N GLU A 561 -11.33 44.24 -22.06
CA GLU A 561 -11.85 45.50 -21.50
C GLU A 561 -10.90 46.65 -21.89
N GLU A 562 -11.43 47.61 -22.66
CA GLU A 562 -10.93 48.98 -22.71
C GLU A 562 -11.54 49.83 -21.59
N ILE A 563 -10.74 50.78 -21.13
CA ILE A 563 -10.93 51.66 -19.98
C ILE A 563 -12.12 52.62 -20.21
N GLY A 564 -12.98 52.76 -19.20
CA GLY A 564 -14.28 53.45 -19.31
C GLY A 564 -14.32 54.95 -18.98
N ALA A 565 -15.56 55.48 -18.85
CA ALA A 565 -15.89 56.75 -18.21
C ALA A 565 -17.42 56.94 -18.02
N HIS A 566 -17.85 57.16 -16.77
CA HIS A 566 -19.05 57.90 -16.26
C HIS A 566 -20.47 57.43 -16.71
N SER A 567 -21.54 57.36 -15.90
CA SER A 567 -21.97 58.01 -14.65
C SER A 567 -23.23 57.30 -14.08
N SER A 568 -23.48 57.42 -12.77
CA SER A 568 -24.71 56.95 -12.08
C SER A 568 -25.87 57.96 -12.18
N PRO A 569 -27.14 57.62 -11.84
CA PRO A 569 -27.59 57.65 -10.42
C PRO A 569 -28.70 56.64 -9.97
N SER A 570 -28.61 56.20 -8.70
CA SER A 570 -29.64 56.02 -7.60
C SER A 570 -31.09 55.54 -7.94
N SER A 571 -31.82 54.62 -7.27
CA SER A 571 -31.95 54.08 -5.88
C SER A 571 -32.89 52.83 -5.91
N PRO A 572 -33.51 52.32 -4.80
CA PRO A 572 -32.96 51.48 -3.73
C PRO A 572 -33.70 50.10 -3.57
N ALA A 573 -33.20 49.26 -2.65
CA ALA A 573 -33.96 48.42 -1.70
C ALA A 573 -33.69 46.89 -1.68
N VAL A 574 -33.66 46.42 -0.42
CA VAL A 574 -33.81 45.05 0.12
C VAL A 574 -32.59 44.13 0.08
N SER A 575 -31.89 44.19 1.22
CA SER A 575 -30.98 43.18 1.74
C SER A 575 -31.69 41.83 1.94
N GLY A 576 -31.24 40.84 1.17
CA GLY A 576 -31.58 39.43 1.33
C GLY A 576 -30.61 38.60 0.50
N ASN A 577 -29.36 38.48 0.95
CA ASN A 577 -28.34 37.72 0.22
C ASN A 577 -28.44 36.23 0.57
N GLU A 578 -29.57 35.60 0.23
CA GLU A 578 -29.64 34.15 0.07
C GLU A 578 -29.13 33.83 -1.33
N LYS A 579 -27.90 33.30 -1.45
CA LYS A 579 -27.47 32.69 -2.71
C LYS A 579 -28.34 31.44 -2.93
N PRO A 580 -29.14 31.38 -4.01
CA PRO A 580 -29.95 30.22 -4.28
C PRO A 580 -29.05 29.02 -4.54
N VAL A 581 -29.47 27.84 -4.05
CA VAL A 581 -28.87 26.53 -4.36
C VAL A 581 -28.63 26.47 -5.87
N SER A 582 -27.35 26.37 -6.25
CA SER A 582 -26.92 26.43 -7.65
C SER A 582 -27.58 25.32 -8.45
N LYS A 583 -28.35 25.69 -9.49
CA LYS A 583 -28.70 24.76 -10.58
C LYS A 583 -27.40 24.12 -11.08
N GLY A 584 -27.33 22.79 -11.10
CA GLY A 584 -26.09 22.06 -11.44
C GLY A 584 -25.48 22.57 -12.74
N THR A 585 -24.20 22.92 -12.72
CA THR A 585 -23.49 23.46 -13.88
C THR A 585 -22.65 22.35 -14.50
N TYR A 586 -22.94 22.01 -15.76
CA TYR A 586 -22.09 21.10 -16.54
C TYR A 586 -21.13 21.91 -17.42
N GLN A 587 -19.84 21.60 -17.36
CA GLN A 587 -18.86 22.10 -18.33
C GLN A 587 -17.94 20.94 -18.76
N HIS A 588 -17.60 20.92 -20.04
CA HIS A 588 -16.62 19.98 -20.59
C HIS A 588 -15.58 20.76 -21.38
N SER A 589 -14.30 20.44 -21.20
CA SER A 589 -13.21 21.00 -22.01
C SER A 589 -12.25 19.90 -22.47
N LEU A 590 -11.96 19.90 -23.77
CA LEU A 590 -10.86 19.15 -24.35
C LEU A 590 -9.68 20.10 -24.56
N ILE A 591 -8.55 19.83 -23.92
CA ILE A 591 -7.37 20.70 -23.95
C ILE A 591 -6.24 19.95 -24.64
N LEU A 592 -5.81 20.45 -25.79
CA LEU A 592 -4.80 19.84 -26.65
C LEU A 592 -3.40 20.38 -26.35
N SER A 593 -2.40 19.51 -26.45
CA SER A 593 -0.97 19.81 -26.40
C SER A 593 -0.47 20.47 -25.10
N GLU A 594 -1.22 20.38 -23.99
CA GLU A 594 -0.82 20.98 -22.71
C GLU A 594 -0.62 19.93 -21.61
N ARG A 595 0.49 20.02 -20.88
CA ARG A 595 0.66 19.30 -19.61
C ARG A 595 0.16 20.19 -18.48
N PRO A 596 -0.95 19.82 -17.80
CA PRO A 596 -1.53 20.71 -16.81
C PRO A 596 -0.65 20.81 -15.57
N SER A 597 -0.57 22.01 -15.01
CA SER A 597 -0.04 22.20 -13.66
C SER A 597 -1.05 21.69 -12.64
N LEU A 598 -0.70 20.63 -11.91
CA LEU A 598 -1.54 20.07 -10.85
C LEU A 598 -1.76 21.06 -9.71
N ASP A 599 -0.82 21.97 -9.50
CA ASP A 599 -0.95 23.10 -8.57
C ASP A 599 -2.14 23.96 -8.97
N ARG A 600 -2.17 24.41 -10.24
CA ARG A 600 -3.29 25.19 -10.78
C ARG A 600 -4.61 24.45 -10.75
N ILE A 601 -4.63 23.16 -11.07
CA ILE A 601 -5.87 22.37 -11.03
C ILE A 601 -6.45 22.37 -9.61
N VAL A 602 -5.64 22.02 -8.61
CA VAL A 602 -6.12 21.93 -7.22
C VAL A 602 -6.51 23.31 -6.70
N THR A 603 -5.69 24.35 -6.90
CA THR A 603 -6.02 25.70 -6.41
C THR A 603 -7.27 26.25 -7.12
N SER A 604 -7.38 26.09 -8.44
CA SER A 604 -8.55 26.54 -9.21
C SER A 604 -9.84 25.86 -8.73
N PHE A 605 -9.78 24.57 -8.40
CA PHE A 605 -10.92 23.85 -7.83
C PHE A 605 -11.30 24.38 -6.45
N LEU A 606 -10.31 24.53 -5.56
CA LEU A 606 -10.51 25.06 -4.21
C LEU A 606 -11.04 26.50 -4.23
N ASP A 607 -10.68 27.30 -5.22
CA ASP A 607 -11.04 28.72 -5.30
C ASP A 607 -12.39 28.94 -6.00
N ALA A 608 -12.64 28.23 -7.10
CA ALA A 608 -13.79 28.50 -7.97
C ALA A 608 -15.02 27.63 -7.67
N ARG A 609 -14.86 26.47 -7.03
CA ARG A 609 -15.92 25.45 -6.95
C ARG A 609 -16.23 24.96 -5.56
N VAL A 610 -15.24 24.94 -4.67
CA VAL A 610 -15.43 24.37 -3.34
C VAL A 610 -16.40 25.21 -2.52
N ASN A 611 -17.48 24.55 -2.10
CA ASN A 611 -18.34 25.08 -1.05
C ASN A 611 -17.63 24.87 0.30
N SER A 612 -17.34 25.96 1.01
CA SER A 612 -16.64 25.97 2.29
C SER A 612 -17.37 25.23 3.41
N ALA A 613 -18.66 24.93 3.24
CA ALA A 613 -19.44 24.10 4.16
C ALA A 613 -19.03 22.62 4.15
N TYR A 614 -18.36 22.16 3.09
CA TYR A 614 -17.96 20.78 2.89
C TYR A 614 -16.44 20.64 2.75
N ARG A 615 -15.93 19.50 3.22
CA ARG A 615 -14.52 19.11 3.07
C ARG A 615 -14.21 18.70 1.64
N THR A 616 -12.94 18.80 1.24
CA THR A 616 -12.49 18.46 -0.10
C THR A 616 -11.70 17.17 -0.11
N ARG A 617 -12.01 16.28 -1.05
CA ARG A 617 -11.30 15.03 -1.28
C ARG A 617 -10.72 15.02 -2.67
N VAL A 618 -9.40 14.88 -2.74
CA VAL A 618 -8.65 14.71 -3.98
C VAL A 618 -8.37 13.22 -4.13
N ILE A 619 -9.00 12.57 -5.12
CA ILE A 619 -8.75 11.16 -5.44
C ILE A 619 -7.94 11.12 -6.72
N ALA A 620 -6.78 10.46 -6.70
CA ALA A 620 -5.93 10.43 -7.87
C ALA A 620 -5.15 9.13 -8.08
N SER A 621 -4.90 8.83 -9.35
CA SER A 621 -4.10 7.69 -9.78
C SER A 621 -3.37 8.01 -11.09
N GLY A 622 -2.08 7.69 -11.17
CA GLY A 622 -1.27 8.00 -12.33
C GLY A 622 0.23 7.75 -12.12
N PRO A 623 1.11 8.37 -12.93
CA PRO A 623 2.55 8.27 -12.77
C PRO A 623 3.04 8.77 -11.41
N ALA A 624 4.13 8.20 -10.88
CA ALA A 624 4.67 8.55 -9.56
C ALA A 624 4.99 10.04 -9.38
N SER A 625 5.39 10.75 -10.45
CA SER A 625 5.61 12.20 -10.41
C SER A 625 4.34 12.98 -10.09
N MET A 626 3.21 12.58 -10.66
CA MET A 626 1.89 13.17 -10.38
C MET A 626 1.52 13.00 -8.90
N GLY A 627 1.80 11.83 -8.32
CA GLY A 627 1.58 11.57 -6.91
C GLY A 627 2.43 12.46 -5.99
N HIS A 628 3.69 12.70 -6.36
CA HIS A 628 4.56 13.62 -5.63
C HIS A 628 4.01 15.05 -5.64
N ASP A 629 3.65 15.54 -6.83
CA ASP A 629 3.14 16.89 -7.01
C ASP A 629 1.82 17.10 -6.26
N LEU A 630 0.88 16.14 -6.34
CA LEU A 630 -0.38 16.21 -5.59
C LEU A 630 -0.17 16.19 -4.08
N ARG A 631 0.74 15.36 -3.55
CA ARG A 631 1.07 15.36 -2.11
C ARG A 631 1.60 16.71 -1.66
N ARG A 632 2.45 17.35 -2.47
CA ARG A 632 3.00 18.69 -2.17
C ARG A 632 1.91 19.76 -2.17
N VAL A 633 1.08 19.79 -3.21
CA VAL A 633 0.03 20.81 -3.39
C VAL A 633 -1.08 20.66 -2.35
N VAL A 634 -1.55 19.43 -2.09
CA VAL A 634 -2.56 19.17 -1.07
C VAL A 634 -2.03 19.51 0.33
N ALA A 635 -0.76 19.18 0.63
CA ALA A 635 -0.15 19.56 1.90
C ALA A 635 -0.10 21.09 2.07
N ALA A 636 0.29 21.83 1.02
CA ALA A 636 0.31 23.29 1.04
C ALA A 636 -1.10 23.92 1.19
N SER A 637 -2.12 23.24 0.68
CA SER A 637 -3.52 23.67 0.77
C SER A 637 -4.17 23.41 2.13
N ASN A 638 -3.56 22.62 3.02
CA ASN A 638 -4.11 22.35 4.35
C ASN A 638 -3.71 23.43 5.37
N ASP A 639 -4.67 23.89 6.18
CA ASP A 639 -4.43 24.84 7.27
C ASP A 639 -5.27 24.50 8.51
N GLY A 640 -4.64 23.92 9.53
CA GLY A 640 -5.32 23.53 10.77
C GLY A 640 -5.94 24.71 11.52
N GLY A 641 -5.36 25.91 11.46
CA GLY A 641 -5.90 27.09 12.12
C GLY A 641 -7.20 27.57 11.50
N LYS A 642 -7.31 27.48 10.17
CA LYS A 642 -8.54 27.81 9.44
C LYS A 642 -9.63 26.74 9.59
N VAL A 643 -9.23 25.46 9.57
CA VAL A 643 -10.16 24.34 9.86
C VAL A 643 -10.70 24.44 11.28
N TRP A 644 -9.89 24.84 12.26
CA TRP A 644 -10.36 25.11 13.61
C TRP A 644 -11.43 26.20 13.65
N LYS A 645 -11.39 27.18 12.76
CA LYS A 645 -12.42 28.24 12.59
C LYS A 645 -13.66 27.78 11.78
N ASP A 646 -13.79 26.47 11.52
CA ASP A 646 -14.87 25.84 10.75
C ASP A 646 -14.88 26.18 9.25
N ASP A 647 -13.76 26.70 8.71
CA ASP A 647 -13.58 26.82 7.25
C ASP A 647 -13.06 25.49 6.68
N LYS A 648 -13.97 24.64 6.21
CA LYS A 648 -13.66 23.28 5.73
C LYS A 648 -13.01 23.27 4.35
N ARG A 649 -12.90 24.41 3.66
CA ARG A 649 -12.15 24.52 2.40
C ARG A 649 -10.67 24.13 2.57
N TRP A 650 -10.11 24.38 3.76
CA TRP A 650 -8.71 24.09 4.09
C TRP A 650 -8.52 22.67 4.67
N ASP A 651 -9.58 21.87 4.72
CA ASP A 651 -9.54 20.45 5.07
C ASP A 651 -9.53 19.62 3.78
N VAL A 652 -8.34 19.46 3.20
CA VAL A 652 -8.12 18.77 1.93
C VAL A 652 -7.48 17.40 2.18
N GLU A 653 -8.20 16.35 1.82
CA GLU A 653 -7.75 14.96 1.93
C GLU A 653 -7.24 14.45 0.57
N LEU A 654 -6.19 13.63 0.57
CA LEU A 654 -5.63 13.02 -0.65
C LEU A 654 -5.69 11.50 -0.55
N ASP A 655 -6.46 10.88 -1.43
CA ASP A 655 -6.50 9.45 -1.69
C ASP A 655 -5.66 9.17 -2.95
N TRP A 656 -4.36 8.88 -2.77
CA TRP A 656 -3.45 8.53 -3.86
C TRP A 656 -3.29 7.02 -4.00
N ASP A 657 -3.54 6.49 -5.19
CA ASP A 657 -3.34 5.08 -5.49
C ASP A 657 -1.91 4.79 -5.97
N ASP A 658 -1.06 4.28 -5.06
CA ASP A 658 0.35 3.95 -5.30
C ASP A 658 0.58 2.47 -5.68
N ARG A 659 -0.47 1.78 -6.19
CA ARG A 659 -0.47 0.34 -6.49
C ARG A 659 0.63 -0.13 -7.44
N MET A 660 1.22 0.78 -8.22
CA MET A 660 2.21 0.47 -9.26
C MET A 660 3.68 0.68 -8.84
N GLY A 661 3.96 1.11 -7.60
CA GLY A 661 5.26 1.04 -6.93
C GLY A 661 6.46 1.64 -7.68
#